data_AF-A0A077ZFP1-F1
#
_entry.id   AF-A0A077ZFP1-F1
#
_cell.length_a   1.000
_cell.length_b   1.000
_cell.length_c   1.000
_cell.angle_alpha   90.00
_cell.angle_beta   90.00
_cell.angle_gamma   90.00
#
_symmetry.space_group_name_H-M   'P 1'
#
loop_
_entity.id
_entity.type
_entity.pdbx_description
1 polymer ?
#
loop_
_entity_poly.entity_id
_entity_poly.type
_entity_poly.pdbx_seq_one_letter_code
_entity_poly.pdbx_strand_id
1 'polypeptide(L)'
;MMKKIVLFGDSLLAGVMNGETSDILDKYILDELTEMGFPGYSLVKLGKRGETSSDGLARVSEAVDAEGDFVVISFGTNDSLKQANSLDTFGENIREIIESFDASKVILLTTGYINTDIYSKGDNERQQLFTQKAKMIAAESGVNVIDLYHHMTVYPKPNEFVQTFDGIHPSDEGYHFLGALIARDIKEILLAEGDTVDYGSRVLIEHFDAEELPEGTLLDVGCGYGPIGMALAYQTGRSVEMIDVNNRAVELAQGNAKRNGIEADIHQLNIYETLHQKEYAAIVSNPPIRAGKKVVHQILSDAEPLLKDGGTLTIVIQKKQGAPSAKSKMEEVFGNAEIVAKDKGYYIIRMGGGDMQVIRLLQTTLILLSRKQVTAKELAERFQVSVRTIYRDVDALSLAGVPVYANKGRNGGVFLDDAYHVSNALIDKAEQDDLFLALHLLQSVGLADTEELLKKMGTVYDWSEWLEVDLSQTEITSQTFEKIKEALFNHSPKRVLYKYQTWYLLAWELSKREWELFPLKQIRSVVLKEPIDYPFPEEVLIFPQLSVHLRFSKRIAYKKYAEFADFAWTDNPDSSFDATLSFTEFDDLYRFLIPLGKNVEILGPDWIREKKKEEISMKFEQIMKPDQWILSQTFTVKVEEIPQVIGPTFMKLGGFIQEQGIQILSTPFVSYKNMDENGGLDEKTIEMEVGFPVAEEVKNAAEIESDSYFLPSYKALSALYVGRYDDMTEPYFAMMDEIKKIGGKFSGISYEYYLSDEEIPEEQQETIMELVYE
;
A
#
# COMPACT_ATOMS: atom_id res chain seq x y z
N MET A 1 -7.79 -31.26 4.14
CA MET A 1 -6.60 -32.06 4.49
C MET A 1 -5.52 -31.05 4.88
N MET A 2 -4.77 -31.24 5.96
CA MET A 2 -3.70 -30.28 6.30
C MET A 2 -2.65 -30.27 5.19
N LYS A 3 -2.17 -29.09 4.79
CA LYS A 3 -1.05 -28.98 3.86
C LYS A 3 0.22 -29.52 4.52
N LYS A 4 1.10 -30.17 3.77
CA LYS A 4 2.32 -30.82 4.26
C LYS A 4 3.55 -30.01 3.93
N ILE A 5 4.37 -29.73 4.94
CA ILE A 5 5.71 -29.18 4.78
C ILE A 5 6.71 -30.28 5.09
N VAL A 6 7.49 -30.69 4.08
CA VAL A 6 8.51 -31.74 4.22
C VAL A 6 9.83 -31.08 4.60
N LEU A 7 10.39 -31.45 5.76
CA LEU A 7 11.70 -31.00 6.21
C LEU A 7 12.75 -32.06 5.85
N PHE A 8 13.43 -31.91 4.72
CA PHE A 8 14.36 -32.90 4.18
C PHE A 8 15.81 -32.42 4.29
N GLY A 9 16.57 -32.99 5.22
CA GLY A 9 17.94 -32.51 5.42
C GLY A 9 18.74 -33.27 6.46
N ASP A 10 19.77 -32.58 6.97
CA ASP A 10 20.69 -33.08 7.97
C ASP A 10 20.23 -32.78 9.42
N SER A 11 21.19 -32.67 10.34
CA SER A 11 20.94 -32.32 11.75
C SER A 11 20.18 -31.01 11.93
N LEU A 12 20.29 -30.05 11.01
CA LEU A 12 19.64 -28.75 11.14
C LEU A 12 18.11 -28.90 11.13
N LEU A 13 17.59 -29.61 10.12
CA LEU A 13 16.16 -29.89 9.95
C LEU A 13 15.67 -31.04 10.84
N ALA A 14 16.57 -31.85 11.41
CA ALA A 14 16.22 -32.81 12.45
C ALA A 14 15.85 -32.13 13.78
N GLY A 15 16.22 -30.85 13.97
CA GLY A 15 16.08 -30.11 15.22
C GLY A 15 16.94 -30.75 16.32
N VAL A 16 18.15 -30.27 16.56
CA VAL A 16 19.05 -30.85 17.57
C VAL A 16 19.29 -29.85 18.68
N MET A 17 18.84 -30.17 19.89
CA MET A 17 19.07 -29.38 21.10
C MET A 17 19.87 -30.21 22.11
N ASN A 18 20.99 -29.68 22.59
CA ASN A 18 21.88 -30.31 23.56
C ASN A 18 22.27 -31.76 23.20
N GLY A 19 22.45 -32.03 21.90
CA GLY A 19 22.86 -33.34 21.39
C GLY A 19 21.73 -34.35 21.16
N GLU A 20 20.47 -33.99 21.44
CA GLU A 20 19.28 -34.82 21.23
C GLU A 20 18.37 -34.21 20.16
N THR A 21 17.63 -35.06 19.43
CA THR A 21 16.61 -34.59 18.47
C THR A 21 15.43 -33.97 19.21
N SER A 22 14.85 -32.92 18.66
CA SER A 22 13.85 -32.06 19.26
C SER A 22 12.91 -31.51 18.19
N ASP A 23 11.66 -31.24 18.57
CA ASP A 23 10.63 -30.64 17.69
C ASP A 23 10.60 -29.10 17.81
N ILE A 24 11.71 -28.50 18.26
CA ILE A 24 11.84 -27.05 18.46
C ILE A 24 11.61 -26.27 17.16
N LEU A 25 12.21 -26.72 16.05
CA LEU A 25 12.04 -26.08 14.74
C LEU A 25 10.60 -26.23 14.26
N ASP A 26 10.03 -27.42 14.45
CA ASP A 26 8.66 -27.75 14.06
C ASP A 26 7.66 -26.79 14.71
N LYS A 27 7.83 -26.57 16.02
CA LYS A 27 7.02 -25.63 16.80
C LYS A 27 7.13 -24.21 16.22
N TYR A 28 8.34 -23.70 16.00
CA TYR A 28 8.50 -22.32 15.52
C TYR A 28 7.96 -22.10 14.11
N ILE A 29 8.08 -23.07 13.20
CA ILE A 29 7.50 -22.94 11.85
C ILE A 29 5.97 -22.85 11.94
N LEU A 30 5.34 -23.74 12.71
CA LEU A 30 3.89 -23.79 12.84
C LEU A 30 3.34 -22.58 13.59
N ASP A 31 3.99 -22.16 14.67
CA ASP A 31 3.61 -20.99 15.46
C ASP A 31 3.69 -19.72 14.58
N GLU A 32 4.79 -19.53 13.83
CA GLU A 32 4.98 -18.36 12.96
C GLU A 32 4.01 -18.35 11.77
N LEU A 33 3.74 -19.51 11.14
CA LEU A 33 2.73 -19.60 10.08
C LEU A 33 1.33 -19.27 10.61
N THR A 34 0.98 -19.80 11.79
CA THR A 34 -0.31 -19.53 12.43
C THR A 34 -0.45 -18.05 12.79
N GLU A 35 0.57 -17.44 13.39
CA GLU A 35 0.59 -16.01 13.71
C GLU A 35 0.56 -15.12 12.44
N MET A 36 0.99 -15.63 11.29
CA MET A 36 0.94 -14.94 10.01
C MET A 36 -0.37 -15.10 9.22
N GLY A 37 -1.38 -15.78 9.79
CA GLY A 37 -2.68 -16.02 9.13
C GLY A 37 -2.74 -17.29 8.27
N PHE A 38 -1.73 -18.16 8.35
CA PHE A 38 -1.64 -19.40 7.56
C PHE A 38 -1.66 -20.64 8.46
N PRO A 39 -2.77 -20.94 9.18
CA PRO A 39 -2.90 -22.18 9.93
C PRO A 39 -3.08 -23.40 9.02
N GLY A 40 -3.15 -24.60 9.62
CA GLY A 40 -3.57 -25.81 8.89
C GLY A 40 -2.44 -26.58 8.19
N TYR A 41 -1.20 -26.43 8.66
CA TYR A 41 -0.03 -27.16 8.16
C TYR A 41 0.35 -28.31 9.09
N SER A 42 0.92 -29.34 8.49
CA SER A 42 1.55 -30.47 9.17
C SER A 42 2.97 -30.64 8.66
N LEU A 43 3.89 -31.06 9.52
CA LEU A 43 5.29 -31.25 9.18
C LEU A 43 5.61 -32.74 8.98
N VAL A 44 6.36 -33.04 7.93
CA VAL A 44 6.94 -34.37 7.69
C VAL A 44 8.44 -34.28 7.90
N LYS A 45 8.91 -34.83 9.02
CA LYS A 45 10.30 -34.69 9.48
C LYS A 45 11.19 -35.77 8.87
N LEU A 46 11.97 -35.38 7.87
CA LEU A 46 12.95 -36.21 7.18
C LEU A 46 14.38 -35.65 7.34
N GLY A 47 14.62 -34.94 8.44
CA GLY A 47 15.96 -34.55 8.90
C GLY A 47 16.66 -35.72 9.59
N LYS A 48 17.88 -36.07 9.16
CA LYS A 48 18.68 -37.15 9.78
C LYS A 48 20.06 -36.64 10.19
N ARG A 49 20.42 -36.92 11.44
CA ARG A 49 21.62 -36.35 12.06
C ARG A 49 22.90 -36.80 11.34
N GLY A 50 23.77 -35.82 11.08
CA GLY A 50 25.10 -36.06 10.55
C GLY A 50 25.15 -36.45 9.08
N GLU A 51 24.05 -36.41 8.35
CA GLU A 51 24.03 -36.74 6.92
C GLU A 51 24.69 -35.66 6.05
N THR A 52 25.28 -36.12 4.96
CA THR A 52 25.81 -35.30 3.85
C THR A 52 24.80 -35.23 2.71
N SER A 53 25.04 -34.41 1.69
CA SER A 53 24.17 -34.37 0.49
C SER A 53 24.11 -35.73 -0.23
N SER A 54 25.17 -36.55 -0.15
CA SER A 54 25.20 -37.90 -0.76
C SER A 54 24.28 -38.87 -0.03
N ASP A 55 24.24 -38.79 1.31
CA ASP A 55 23.33 -39.58 2.13
C ASP A 55 21.88 -39.16 1.87
N GLY A 56 21.63 -37.85 1.76
CA GLY A 56 20.34 -37.27 1.38
C GLY A 56 19.87 -37.77 0.01
N LEU A 57 20.70 -37.66 -1.02
CA LEU A 57 20.37 -38.12 -2.37
C LEU A 57 19.98 -39.61 -2.40
N ALA A 58 20.68 -40.47 -1.66
CA ALA A 58 20.37 -41.90 -1.59
C ALA A 58 18.97 -42.22 -1.04
N ARG A 59 18.34 -41.28 -0.34
CA ARG A 59 16.99 -41.42 0.26
C ARG A 59 16.00 -40.36 -0.21
N VAL A 60 16.29 -39.64 -1.29
CA VAL A 60 15.40 -38.58 -1.81
C VAL A 60 13.99 -39.09 -2.10
N SER A 61 13.86 -40.37 -2.45
CA SER A 61 12.56 -41.04 -2.63
C SER A 61 11.66 -40.97 -1.39
N GLU A 62 12.23 -41.01 -0.16
CA GLU A 62 11.45 -40.85 1.08
C GLU A 62 10.73 -39.50 1.14
N ALA A 63 11.36 -38.44 0.60
CA ALA A 63 10.80 -37.09 0.58
C ALA A 63 9.85 -36.87 -0.60
N VAL A 64 10.10 -37.50 -1.74
CA VAL A 64 9.17 -37.50 -2.88
C VAL A 64 7.86 -38.20 -2.50
N ASP A 65 7.95 -39.38 -1.86
CA ASP A 65 6.79 -40.18 -1.43
C ASP A 65 5.96 -39.48 -0.33
N ALA A 66 6.50 -38.47 0.34
CA ALA A 66 5.78 -37.72 1.36
C ALA A 66 4.68 -36.80 0.77
N GLU A 67 4.78 -36.49 -0.53
CA GLU A 67 3.87 -35.61 -1.28
C GLU A 67 3.68 -34.25 -0.57
N GLY A 68 4.78 -33.55 -0.33
CA GLY A 68 4.76 -32.22 0.28
C GLY A 68 4.10 -31.16 -0.62
N ASP A 69 3.34 -30.26 0.00
CA ASP A 69 2.96 -28.99 -0.62
C ASP A 69 4.17 -28.05 -0.69
N PHE A 70 5.03 -28.12 0.34
CA PHE A 70 6.33 -27.46 0.39
C PHE A 70 7.42 -28.45 0.80
N VAL A 71 8.63 -28.28 0.27
CA VAL A 71 9.81 -29.09 0.62
C VAL A 71 10.97 -28.17 0.98
N VAL A 72 11.37 -28.19 2.24
CA VAL A 72 12.54 -27.47 2.75
C VAL A 72 13.75 -28.40 2.69
N ILE A 73 14.78 -28.03 1.94
CA ILE A 73 15.97 -28.84 1.70
C ILE A 73 17.17 -28.20 2.41
N SER A 74 17.92 -28.96 3.20
CA SER A 74 19.13 -28.46 3.88
C SER A 74 20.23 -29.51 4.01
N PHE A 75 21.33 -29.29 3.29
CA PHE A 75 22.59 -30.05 3.42
C PHE A 75 23.78 -29.09 3.21
N GLY A 76 25.00 -29.55 3.50
CA GLY A 76 26.23 -28.80 3.24
C GLY A 76 27.12 -28.61 4.47
N THR A 77 26.55 -28.48 5.67
CA THR A 77 27.35 -28.32 6.89
C THR A 77 28.24 -29.54 7.13
N ASN A 78 27.68 -30.75 7.04
CA ASN A 78 28.45 -32.00 7.18
C ASN A 78 29.36 -32.27 5.98
N ASP A 79 28.93 -31.92 4.76
CA ASP A 79 29.74 -32.01 3.55
C ASP A 79 31.03 -31.19 3.69
N SER A 80 30.89 -29.97 4.20
CA SER A 80 31.97 -29.06 4.52
C SER A 80 32.85 -29.61 5.66
N LEU A 81 32.27 -29.90 6.82
CA LEU A 81 33.01 -30.28 8.04
C LEU A 81 33.72 -31.64 7.94
N LYS A 82 33.07 -32.65 7.37
CA LYS A 82 33.64 -34.00 7.23
C LYS A 82 34.57 -34.13 6.02
N GLN A 83 34.57 -33.13 5.13
CA GLN A 83 35.19 -33.19 3.81
C GLN A 83 34.79 -34.45 3.03
N ALA A 84 33.55 -34.91 3.24
CA ALA A 84 33.04 -36.15 2.66
C ALA A 84 32.75 -36.00 1.17
N ASN A 85 32.29 -34.80 0.76
CA ASN A 85 32.00 -34.45 -0.63
C ASN A 85 32.88 -33.29 -1.07
N SER A 86 33.32 -33.34 -2.34
CA SER A 86 33.90 -32.18 -3.00
C SER A 86 32.81 -31.11 -3.23
N LEU A 87 33.20 -29.86 -3.46
CA LEU A 87 32.24 -28.79 -3.76
C LEU A 87 31.41 -29.09 -5.02
N ASP A 88 32.00 -29.78 -5.99
CA ASP A 88 31.30 -30.18 -7.22
C ASP A 88 30.34 -31.33 -6.97
N THR A 89 30.77 -32.37 -6.24
CA THR A 89 29.89 -33.47 -5.82
C THR A 89 28.71 -32.97 -5.00
N PHE A 90 28.93 -32.03 -4.08
CA PHE A 90 27.86 -31.36 -3.35
C PHE A 90 26.89 -30.64 -4.30
N GLY A 91 27.41 -29.85 -5.24
CA GLY A 91 26.57 -29.14 -6.21
C GLY A 91 25.75 -30.06 -7.12
N GLU A 92 26.33 -31.17 -7.56
CA GLU A 92 25.64 -32.22 -8.33
C GLU A 92 24.52 -32.87 -7.50
N ASN A 93 24.82 -33.28 -6.27
CA ASN A 93 23.85 -33.87 -5.36
C ASN A 93 22.67 -32.92 -5.08
N ILE A 94 22.95 -31.64 -4.77
CA ILE A 94 21.89 -30.65 -4.51
C ILE A 94 21.02 -30.44 -5.75
N ARG A 95 21.63 -30.37 -6.94
CA ARG A 95 20.87 -30.25 -8.19
C ARG A 95 19.94 -31.44 -8.40
N GLU A 96 20.45 -32.66 -8.25
CA GLU A 96 19.67 -33.89 -8.47
C GLU A 96 18.55 -34.08 -7.42
N ILE A 97 18.80 -33.67 -6.17
CA ILE A 97 17.76 -33.61 -5.13
C ILE A 97 16.68 -32.58 -5.53
N ILE A 98 17.05 -31.36 -5.92
CA ILE A 98 16.09 -30.31 -6.30
C ILE A 98 15.24 -30.75 -7.50
N GLU A 99 15.88 -31.34 -8.51
CA GLU A 99 15.22 -31.84 -9.74
C GLU A 99 14.22 -32.99 -9.48
N SER A 100 14.23 -33.58 -8.28
CA SER A 100 13.24 -34.58 -7.86
C SER A 100 11.88 -33.97 -7.45
N PHE A 101 11.78 -32.65 -7.37
CA PHE A 101 10.58 -31.92 -6.94
C PHE A 101 10.16 -30.85 -7.97
N ASP A 102 8.91 -30.37 -7.87
CA ASP A 102 8.52 -29.14 -8.56
C ASP A 102 9.24 -27.96 -7.92
N ALA A 103 10.03 -27.23 -8.70
CA ALA A 103 10.83 -26.10 -8.23
C ALA A 103 10.02 -25.04 -7.45
N SER A 104 8.73 -24.86 -7.79
CA SER A 104 7.84 -23.92 -7.08
C SER A 104 7.59 -24.27 -5.61
N LYS A 105 7.75 -25.55 -5.25
CA LYS A 105 7.53 -26.05 -3.89
C LYS A 105 8.79 -26.06 -3.03
N VAL A 106 9.96 -25.81 -3.64
CA VAL A 106 11.25 -26.04 -3.00
C VAL A 106 11.79 -24.77 -2.36
N ILE A 107 12.18 -24.90 -1.09
CA ILE A 107 12.93 -23.90 -0.34
C ILE A 107 14.29 -24.50 0.03
N LEU A 108 15.36 -24.00 -0.58
CA LEU A 108 16.72 -24.43 -0.29
C LEU A 108 17.31 -23.60 0.85
N LEU A 109 17.70 -24.23 1.95
CA LEU A 109 18.40 -23.61 3.06
C LEU A 109 19.91 -23.83 2.92
N THR A 110 20.70 -22.75 2.94
CA THR A 110 22.16 -22.85 2.84
C THR A 110 22.79 -23.28 4.16
N THR A 111 24.12 -23.49 4.17
CA THR A 111 24.86 -23.74 5.41
C THR A 111 24.71 -22.59 6.41
N GLY A 112 24.85 -22.89 7.71
CA GLY A 112 24.80 -21.91 8.79
C GLY A 112 26.19 -21.44 9.24
N TYR A 113 26.21 -20.41 10.08
CA TYR A 113 27.42 -19.96 10.76
C TYR A 113 27.89 -20.97 11.82
N ILE A 114 29.21 -21.15 11.96
CA ILE A 114 29.82 -21.98 13.00
C ILE A 114 30.60 -21.08 13.95
N ASN A 115 30.37 -21.24 15.26
CA ASN A 115 31.19 -20.60 16.28
C ASN A 115 32.52 -21.36 16.42
N THR A 116 33.57 -20.85 15.77
CA THR A 116 34.91 -21.46 15.74
C THR A 116 35.65 -21.38 17.08
N ASP A 117 35.20 -20.54 18.02
CA ASP A 117 35.78 -20.50 19.37
C ASP A 117 35.38 -21.74 20.18
N ILE A 118 34.21 -22.32 19.88
CA ILE A 118 33.69 -23.53 20.52
C ILE A 118 34.08 -24.76 19.69
N TYR A 119 33.82 -24.72 18.38
CA TYR A 119 34.18 -25.78 17.45
C TYR A 119 35.44 -25.41 16.66
N SER A 120 36.60 -25.61 17.27
CA SER A 120 37.92 -25.26 16.70
C SER A 120 38.25 -25.94 15.35
N LYS A 121 37.52 -26.98 14.95
CA LYS A 121 37.64 -27.63 13.63
C LYS A 121 36.75 -27.00 12.56
N GLY A 122 35.90 -26.03 12.94
CA GLY A 122 35.01 -25.33 12.05
C GLY A 122 35.77 -24.41 11.11
N ASP A 123 35.22 -24.22 9.92
CA ASP A 123 35.80 -23.38 8.88
C ASP A 123 34.67 -22.60 8.18
N ASN A 124 34.49 -21.36 8.60
CA ASN A 124 33.45 -20.47 8.06
C ASN A 124 33.75 -20.01 6.63
N GLU A 125 35.02 -19.94 6.21
CA GLU A 125 35.37 -19.67 4.81
C GLU A 125 34.90 -20.83 3.92
N ARG A 126 35.10 -22.06 4.39
CA ARG A 126 34.59 -23.25 3.72
C ARG A 126 33.07 -23.32 3.73
N GLN A 127 32.38 -22.98 4.84
CA GLN A 127 30.91 -22.89 4.86
C GLN A 127 30.41 -21.93 3.77
N GLN A 128 31.04 -20.76 3.62
CA GLN A 128 30.67 -19.80 2.58
C GLN A 128 30.84 -20.36 1.16
N LEU A 129 31.87 -21.16 0.88
CA LEU A 129 32.02 -21.81 -0.44
C LEU A 129 30.83 -22.73 -0.76
N PHE A 130 30.40 -23.54 0.22
CA PHE A 130 29.22 -24.41 0.06
C PHE A 130 27.93 -23.60 -0.05
N THR A 131 27.77 -22.54 0.74
CA THR A 131 26.65 -21.58 0.61
C THR A 131 26.59 -20.96 -0.79
N GLN A 132 27.71 -20.49 -1.33
CA GLN A 132 27.74 -19.90 -2.67
C GLN A 132 27.39 -20.93 -3.75
N LYS A 133 27.91 -22.17 -3.64
CA LYS A 133 27.56 -23.25 -4.56
C LYS A 133 26.06 -23.55 -4.49
N ALA A 134 25.48 -23.70 -3.31
CA ALA A 134 24.04 -23.94 -3.13
C ALA A 134 23.18 -22.82 -3.74
N LYS A 135 23.57 -21.54 -3.53
CA LYS A 135 22.89 -20.39 -4.13
C LYS A 135 22.97 -20.37 -5.65
N MET A 136 24.12 -20.74 -6.23
CA MET A 136 24.25 -20.88 -7.68
C MET A 136 23.29 -21.95 -8.21
N ILE A 137 23.24 -23.13 -7.59
CA ILE A 137 22.31 -24.18 -7.99
C ILE A 137 20.86 -23.71 -7.85
N ALA A 138 20.51 -23.05 -6.74
CA ALA A 138 19.15 -22.54 -6.56
C ALA A 138 18.74 -21.54 -7.65
N ALA A 139 19.65 -20.63 -8.02
CA ALA A 139 19.43 -19.69 -9.11
C ALA A 139 19.31 -20.37 -10.48
N GLU A 140 20.12 -21.42 -10.75
CA GLU A 140 20.04 -22.23 -11.97
C GLU A 140 18.72 -23.00 -12.07
N SER A 141 18.23 -23.55 -10.95
CA SER A 141 17.00 -24.36 -10.87
C SER A 141 15.72 -23.55 -10.67
N GLY A 142 15.82 -22.24 -10.38
CA GLY A 142 14.66 -21.37 -10.15
C GLY A 142 13.91 -21.62 -8.85
N VAL A 143 14.56 -22.18 -7.83
CA VAL A 143 13.95 -22.45 -6.51
C VAL A 143 14.22 -21.30 -5.53
N ASN A 144 13.39 -21.20 -4.49
CA ASN A 144 13.62 -20.23 -3.42
C ASN A 144 14.83 -20.64 -2.57
N VAL A 145 15.58 -19.65 -2.07
CA VAL A 145 16.78 -19.89 -1.27
C VAL A 145 16.84 -19.00 -0.04
N ILE A 146 17.02 -19.61 1.13
CA ILE A 146 17.29 -18.93 2.40
C ILE A 146 18.80 -18.99 2.65
N ASP A 147 19.47 -17.85 2.50
CA ASP A 147 20.90 -17.69 2.80
C ASP A 147 21.10 -17.58 4.32
N LEU A 148 21.01 -18.72 5.00
CA LEU A 148 21.09 -18.81 6.45
C LEU A 148 22.41 -18.24 6.98
N TYR A 149 23.53 -18.50 6.29
CA TYR A 149 24.83 -17.97 6.68
C TYR A 149 24.80 -16.44 6.71
N HIS A 150 24.30 -15.81 5.65
CA HIS A 150 24.17 -14.34 5.60
C HIS A 150 23.23 -13.83 6.69
N HIS A 151 22.06 -14.46 6.85
CA HIS A 151 21.07 -14.08 7.84
C HIS A 151 21.60 -14.15 9.28
N MET A 152 22.42 -15.15 9.62
CA MET A 152 23.05 -15.25 10.94
C MET A 152 24.20 -14.25 11.11
N THR A 153 24.98 -13.97 10.07
CA THR A 153 26.22 -13.17 10.17
C THR A 153 26.06 -11.67 9.94
N VAL A 154 24.95 -11.23 9.35
CA VAL A 154 24.58 -9.80 9.31
C VAL A 154 24.23 -9.27 10.70
N TYR A 155 23.81 -10.16 11.61
CA TYR A 155 23.59 -9.84 13.01
C TYR A 155 24.93 -9.66 13.74
N PRO A 156 25.11 -8.62 14.58
CA PRO A 156 26.41 -8.34 15.22
C PRO A 156 26.96 -9.42 16.15
N LYS A 157 26.11 -10.34 16.60
CA LYS A 157 26.49 -11.42 17.54
C LYS A 157 26.02 -12.79 17.02
N PRO A 158 26.58 -13.28 15.90
CA PRO A 158 26.14 -14.54 15.29
C PRO A 158 26.23 -15.75 16.24
N ASN A 159 27.11 -15.67 17.24
CA ASN A 159 27.25 -16.66 18.31
C ASN A 159 25.97 -16.89 19.13
N GLU A 160 25.05 -15.92 19.21
CA GLU A 160 23.77 -16.09 19.92
C GLU A 160 22.83 -17.07 19.19
N PHE A 161 23.02 -17.28 17.88
CA PHE A 161 22.22 -18.21 17.09
C PHE A 161 22.69 -19.66 17.14
N VAL A 162 23.81 -19.96 17.78
CA VAL A 162 24.34 -21.33 17.89
C VAL A 162 24.52 -21.73 19.35
N GLN A 163 24.34 -23.01 19.64
CA GLN A 163 24.44 -23.53 21.00
C GLN A 163 25.87 -23.45 21.50
N THR A 164 26.02 -23.03 22.75
CA THR A 164 27.31 -23.10 23.44
C THR A 164 27.79 -24.54 23.66
N PHE A 165 26.90 -25.52 23.51
CA PHE A 165 27.18 -26.94 23.66
C PHE A 165 28.15 -27.48 22.59
N ASP A 166 27.98 -27.06 21.33
CA ASP A 166 28.80 -27.56 20.22
C ASP A 166 29.24 -26.50 19.20
N GLY A 167 28.68 -25.29 19.23
CA GLY A 167 29.02 -24.19 18.31
C GLY A 167 28.56 -24.41 16.86
N ILE A 168 27.76 -25.44 16.58
CA ILE A 168 27.30 -25.79 15.23
C ILE A 168 25.78 -25.78 15.15
N HIS A 169 25.08 -26.43 16.07
CA HIS A 169 23.62 -26.51 16.01
C HIS A 169 22.97 -25.21 16.52
N PRO A 170 21.83 -24.79 15.96
CA PRO A 170 21.18 -23.56 16.38
C PRO A 170 20.76 -23.57 17.84
N SER A 171 20.85 -22.42 18.52
CA SER A 171 20.27 -22.17 19.84
C SER A 171 18.74 -22.13 19.78
N ASP A 172 18.07 -21.89 20.91
CA ASP A 172 16.63 -21.60 20.93
C ASP A 172 16.29 -20.40 20.04
N GLU A 173 17.06 -19.32 20.19
CA GLU A 173 16.96 -18.12 19.35
C GLU A 173 17.30 -18.42 17.89
N GLY A 174 18.28 -19.28 17.63
CA GLY A 174 18.63 -19.72 16.28
C GLY A 174 17.52 -20.51 15.60
N TYR A 175 16.86 -21.42 16.33
CA TYR A 175 15.73 -22.18 15.80
C TYR A 175 14.48 -21.32 15.64
N HIS A 176 14.22 -20.38 16.54
CA HIS A 176 13.13 -19.41 16.37
C HIS A 176 13.34 -18.58 15.09
N PHE A 177 14.54 -18.03 14.93
CA PHE A 177 14.91 -17.26 13.75
C PHE A 177 14.79 -18.07 12.45
N LEU A 178 15.29 -19.32 12.45
CA LEU A 178 15.17 -20.21 11.30
C LEU A 178 13.70 -20.54 10.97
N GLY A 179 12.89 -20.83 11.99
CA GLY A 179 11.46 -21.11 11.82
C GLY A 179 10.71 -19.94 11.17
N ALA A 180 10.99 -18.71 11.63
CA ALA A 180 10.41 -17.49 11.07
C ALA A 180 10.83 -17.27 9.60
N LEU A 181 12.09 -17.54 9.24
CA LEU A 181 12.56 -17.43 7.85
C LEU A 181 11.84 -18.42 6.92
N ILE A 182 11.70 -19.69 7.35
CA ILE A 182 11.00 -20.72 6.57
C ILE A 182 9.52 -20.35 6.41
N ALA A 183 8.85 -19.96 7.50
CA ALA A 183 7.44 -19.59 7.49
C ALA A 183 7.17 -18.38 6.56
N ARG A 184 8.07 -17.38 6.58
CA ARG A 184 7.99 -16.21 5.69
C ARG A 184 8.13 -16.61 4.22
N ASP A 185 9.10 -17.45 3.88
CA ASP A 185 9.30 -17.87 2.49
C ASP A 185 8.12 -18.71 1.98
N ILE A 186 7.53 -19.57 2.82
CA ILE A 186 6.27 -20.28 2.49
C ILE A 186 5.15 -19.28 2.21
N LYS A 187 4.97 -18.27 3.07
CA LYS A 187 3.99 -17.20 2.86
C LYS A 187 4.22 -16.48 1.53
N GLU A 188 5.47 -16.14 1.19
CA GLU A 188 5.79 -15.49 -0.08
C GLU A 188 5.45 -16.37 -1.29
N ILE A 189 5.66 -17.69 -1.22
CA ILE A 189 5.26 -18.62 -2.28
C ILE A 189 3.74 -18.67 -2.40
N LEU A 190 3.01 -18.79 -1.29
CA LEU A 190 1.54 -18.82 -1.28
C LEU A 190 0.93 -17.57 -1.90
N LEU A 191 1.51 -16.40 -1.60
CA LEU A 191 1.09 -15.13 -2.21
C LEU A 191 1.42 -15.07 -3.71
N ALA A 192 2.47 -15.76 -4.16
CA ALA A 192 2.86 -15.82 -5.57
C ALA A 192 2.08 -16.87 -6.39
N GLU A 193 1.61 -17.96 -5.78
CA GLU A 193 0.88 -19.05 -6.45
C GLU A 193 -0.59 -18.73 -6.77
N GLY A 194 -1.05 -17.51 -6.46
CA GLY A 194 -2.31 -17.00 -7.00
C GLY A 194 -3.57 -17.38 -6.24
N ASP A 195 -3.46 -17.76 -4.95
CA ASP A 195 -4.65 -17.75 -4.07
C ASP A 195 -5.14 -16.29 -3.84
N THR A 196 -4.29 -15.29 -4.15
CA THR A 196 -4.67 -13.87 -4.17
C THR A 196 -3.97 -13.12 -5.31
N VAL A 197 -4.55 -12.01 -5.77
CA VAL A 197 -3.94 -11.11 -6.76
C VAL A 197 -2.71 -10.43 -6.16
N ASP A 198 -1.57 -10.47 -6.86
CA ASP A 198 -0.35 -9.73 -6.45
C ASP A 198 -0.71 -8.30 -6.06
N TYR A 199 -0.18 -7.82 -4.94
CA TYR A 199 -0.57 -6.53 -4.37
C TYR A 199 -0.38 -5.38 -5.37
N GLY A 200 0.74 -5.37 -6.10
CA GLY A 200 0.99 -4.36 -7.13
C GLY A 200 -0.05 -4.41 -8.24
N SER A 201 -0.35 -5.61 -8.72
CA SER A 201 -1.42 -5.83 -9.72
C SER A 201 -2.79 -5.37 -9.21
N ARG A 202 -3.14 -5.65 -7.95
CA ARG A 202 -4.40 -5.19 -7.34
C ARG A 202 -4.46 -3.67 -7.25
N VAL A 203 -3.40 -3.03 -6.74
CA VAL A 203 -3.32 -1.57 -6.64
C VAL A 203 -3.50 -0.92 -8.02
N LEU A 204 -2.88 -1.50 -9.07
CA LEU A 204 -3.04 -1.00 -10.43
C LEU A 204 -4.49 -1.12 -10.92
N ILE A 205 -5.15 -2.26 -10.69
CA ILE A 205 -6.54 -2.50 -11.07
C ILE A 205 -7.49 -1.53 -10.35
N GLU A 206 -7.33 -1.35 -9.04
CA GLU A 206 -8.19 -0.50 -8.21
C GLU A 206 -8.12 1.00 -8.56
N HIS A 207 -7.02 1.44 -9.16
CA HIS A 207 -6.80 2.84 -9.56
C HIS A 207 -6.83 3.02 -11.09
N PHE A 208 -7.26 2.00 -11.84
CA PHE A 208 -7.39 2.13 -13.28
C PHE A 208 -8.72 2.79 -13.63
N ASP A 209 -8.63 3.97 -14.25
CA ASP A 209 -9.78 4.71 -14.75
C ASP A 209 -9.96 4.47 -16.26
N ALA A 210 -11.10 3.88 -16.63
CA ALA A 210 -11.46 3.59 -18.01
C ALA A 210 -11.92 4.84 -18.78
N GLU A 211 -12.44 5.86 -18.09
CA GLU A 211 -13.01 7.07 -18.70
C GLU A 211 -11.94 7.98 -19.29
N GLU A 212 -10.70 7.90 -18.78
CA GLU A 212 -9.57 8.71 -19.23
C GLU A 212 -8.84 8.16 -20.47
N LEU A 213 -9.30 7.03 -21.04
CA LEU A 213 -8.58 6.33 -22.11
C LEU A 213 -9.23 6.51 -23.48
N PRO A 214 -8.44 6.82 -24.54
CA PRO A 214 -8.96 6.89 -25.90
C PRO A 214 -9.53 5.54 -26.34
N GLU A 215 -10.41 5.53 -27.34
CA GLU A 215 -10.95 4.27 -27.85
C GLU A 215 -9.88 3.38 -28.51
N GLY A 216 -9.91 2.08 -28.19
CA GLY A 216 -9.04 1.09 -28.82
C GLY A 216 -8.69 -0.09 -27.92
N THR A 217 -7.85 -0.97 -28.45
CA THR A 217 -7.33 -2.15 -27.77
C THR A 217 -6.34 -1.76 -26.67
N LEU A 218 -6.36 -2.52 -25.58
CA LEU A 218 -5.45 -2.40 -24.45
C LEU A 218 -4.39 -3.51 -24.49
N LEU A 219 -3.20 -3.26 -23.95
CA LEU A 219 -2.10 -4.22 -23.87
C LEU A 219 -1.65 -4.41 -22.42
N ASP A 220 -1.62 -5.65 -21.94
CA ASP A 220 -1.04 -6.03 -20.65
C ASP A 220 0.31 -6.75 -20.84
N VAL A 221 1.40 -6.10 -20.44
CA VAL A 221 2.78 -6.56 -20.65
C VAL A 221 3.32 -7.24 -19.40
N GLY A 222 3.63 -8.53 -19.51
CA GLY A 222 3.98 -9.37 -18.35
C GLY A 222 2.74 -9.74 -17.56
N CYS A 223 1.73 -10.29 -18.25
CA CYS A 223 0.39 -10.47 -17.70
C CYS A 223 0.31 -11.49 -16.56
N GLY A 224 1.34 -12.33 -16.35
CA GLY A 224 1.26 -13.43 -15.39
C GLY A 224 0.09 -14.36 -15.73
N TYR A 225 -0.71 -14.73 -14.73
CA TYR A 225 -1.94 -15.52 -14.93
C TYR A 225 -3.16 -14.68 -15.36
N GLY A 226 -2.93 -13.43 -15.79
CA GLY A 226 -3.89 -12.52 -16.44
C GLY A 226 -4.76 -11.60 -15.56
N PRO A 227 -4.51 -11.36 -14.26
CA PRO A 227 -5.46 -10.60 -13.43
C PRO A 227 -5.69 -9.17 -13.91
N ILE A 228 -4.64 -8.46 -14.36
CA ILE A 228 -4.74 -7.08 -14.86
C ILE A 228 -5.52 -7.08 -16.18
N GLY A 229 -5.03 -7.76 -17.21
CA GLY A 229 -5.69 -7.78 -18.51
C GLY A 229 -7.14 -8.27 -18.48
N MET A 230 -7.48 -9.26 -17.64
CA MET A 230 -8.86 -9.71 -17.44
C MET A 230 -9.74 -8.65 -16.76
N ALA A 231 -9.24 -8.01 -15.69
CA ALA A 231 -9.99 -6.94 -15.02
C ALA A 231 -10.26 -5.77 -15.97
N LEU A 232 -9.27 -5.39 -16.78
CA LEU A 232 -9.43 -4.35 -17.79
C LEU A 232 -10.44 -4.73 -18.88
N ALA A 233 -10.39 -5.96 -19.38
CA ALA A 233 -11.35 -6.45 -20.37
C ALA A 233 -12.78 -6.41 -19.81
N TYR A 234 -12.95 -6.83 -18.55
CA TYR A 234 -14.24 -6.82 -17.86
C TYR A 234 -14.77 -5.40 -17.61
N GLN A 235 -13.96 -4.51 -17.05
CA GLN A 235 -14.36 -3.14 -16.69
C GLN A 235 -14.65 -2.28 -17.92
N THR A 236 -13.91 -2.48 -19.02
CA THR A 236 -14.00 -1.62 -20.21
C THR A 236 -14.88 -2.20 -21.32
N GLY A 237 -15.10 -3.52 -21.33
CA GLY A 237 -15.72 -4.24 -22.45
C GLY A 237 -14.88 -4.20 -23.74
N ARG A 238 -13.59 -3.83 -23.67
CA ARG A 238 -12.70 -3.68 -24.83
C ARG A 238 -11.87 -4.95 -25.05
N SER A 239 -11.37 -5.11 -26.27
CA SER A 239 -10.37 -6.13 -26.59
C SER A 239 -9.06 -5.83 -25.85
N VAL A 240 -8.53 -6.86 -25.19
CA VAL A 240 -7.25 -6.80 -24.47
C VAL A 240 -6.31 -7.87 -25.04
N GLU A 241 -5.12 -7.46 -25.41
CA GLU A 241 -4.01 -8.35 -25.74
C GLU A 241 -3.15 -8.53 -24.47
N MET A 242 -2.87 -9.76 -24.08
CA MET A 242 -2.09 -10.10 -22.89
C MET A 242 -0.87 -10.92 -23.29
N ILE A 243 0.30 -10.49 -22.83
CA ILE A 243 1.57 -11.09 -23.25
C ILE A 243 2.46 -11.43 -22.06
N ASP A 244 3.10 -12.59 -22.11
CA ASP A 244 4.11 -13.00 -21.13
C ASP A 244 5.20 -13.85 -21.79
N VAL A 245 6.42 -13.77 -21.26
CA VAL A 245 7.54 -14.60 -21.74
C VAL A 245 7.40 -16.05 -21.26
N ASN A 246 6.71 -16.26 -20.14
CA ASN A 246 6.51 -17.56 -19.52
C ASN A 246 5.25 -18.24 -20.07
N ASN A 247 5.42 -19.35 -20.80
CA ASN A 247 4.31 -20.12 -21.37
C ASN A 247 3.33 -20.65 -20.30
N ARG A 248 3.79 -20.97 -19.08
CA ARG A 248 2.89 -21.40 -17.98
C ARG A 248 1.97 -20.27 -17.55
N ALA A 249 2.48 -19.04 -17.49
CA ALA A 249 1.68 -17.86 -17.17
C ALA A 249 0.58 -17.64 -18.24
N VAL A 250 0.95 -17.76 -19.51
CA VAL A 250 0.02 -17.73 -20.66
C VAL A 250 -1.05 -18.82 -20.56
N GLU A 251 -0.69 -20.07 -20.29
CA GLU A 251 -1.65 -21.17 -20.14
C GLU A 251 -2.63 -20.93 -18.97
N LEU A 252 -2.14 -20.42 -17.84
CA LEU A 252 -2.98 -20.05 -16.70
C LEU A 252 -3.93 -18.90 -17.06
N ALA A 253 -3.42 -17.86 -17.73
CA ALA A 253 -4.22 -16.72 -18.18
C ALA A 253 -5.31 -17.14 -19.18
N GLN A 254 -5.00 -18.02 -20.14
CA GLN A 254 -5.99 -18.60 -21.06
C GLN A 254 -7.04 -19.42 -20.32
N GLY A 255 -6.62 -20.23 -19.35
CA GLY A 255 -7.53 -20.98 -18.49
C GLY A 255 -8.45 -20.07 -17.70
N ASN A 256 -7.91 -19.00 -17.11
CA ASN A 256 -8.66 -18.04 -16.31
C ASN A 256 -9.61 -17.19 -17.17
N ALA A 257 -9.18 -16.71 -18.33
CA ALA A 257 -10.02 -15.96 -19.26
C ALA A 257 -11.22 -16.81 -19.70
N LYS A 258 -10.98 -18.08 -20.04
CA LYS A 258 -12.04 -19.04 -20.37
C LYS A 258 -13.01 -19.29 -19.21
N ARG A 259 -12.51 -19.43 -17.97
CA ARG A 259 -13.35 -19.63 -16.78
C ARG A 259 -14.23 -18.41 -16.47
N ASN A 260 -13.74 -17.20 -16.77
CA ASN A 260 -14.44 -15.95 -16.52
C ASN A 260 -15.25 -15.44 -17.74
N GLY A 261 -15.27 -16.19 -18.86
CA GLY A 261 -16.00 -15.78 -20.06
C GLY A 261 -15.44 -14.53 -20.75
N ILE A 262 -14.14 -14.24 -20.55
CA ILE A 262 -13.47 -13.06 -21.12
C ILE A 262 -12.80 -13.45 -22.44
N GLU A 263 -13.16 -12.74 -23.51
CA GLU A 263 -12.46 -12.84 -24.81
C GLU A 263 -11.22 -11.94 -24.79
N ALA A 264 -10.03 -12.54 -24.78
CA ALA A 264 -8.75 -11.83 -24.82
C ALA A 264 -7.73 -12.59 -25.68
N ASP A 265 -6.85 -11.85 -26.33
CA ASP A 265 -5.77 -12.38 -27.17
C ASP A 265 -4.53 -12.62 -26.29
N ILE A 266 -4.29 -13.86 -25.87
CA ILE A 266 -3.26 -14.22 -24.89
C ILE A 266 -2.16 -15.06 -25.52
N HIS A 267 -0.95 -14.52 -25.58
CA HIS A 267 0.16 -15.13 -26.33
C HIS A 267 1.49 -15.05 -25.61
N GLN A 268 2.35 -16.05 -25.87
CA GLN A 268 3.72 -16.05 -25.36
C GLN A 268 4.59 -15.14 -26.23
N LEU A 269 5.04 -14.01 -25.69
CA LEU A 269 5.88 -13.04 -26.38
C LEU A 269 6.90 -12.42 -25.42
N ASN A 270 8.06 -12.06 -25.95
CA ASN A 270 9.08 -11.32 -25.21
C ASN A 270 8.90 -9.82 -25.44
N ILE A 271 8.39 -9.12 -24.43
CA ILE A 271 8.08 -7.67 -24.48
C ILE A 271 7.21 -7.34 -25.70
N TYR A 272 7.71 -6.69 -26.75
CA TYR A 272 6.91 -6.26 -27.91
C TYR A 272 7.26 -7.00 -29.21
N GLU A 273 7.85 -8.20 -29.12
CA GLU A 273 8.16 -9.01 -30.29
C GLU A 273 6.86 -9.38 -31.05
N THR A 274 6.80 -9.01 -32.34
CA THR A 274 5.67 -9.18 -33.31
C THR A 274 4.26 -9.25 -32.68
N LEU A 275 3.84 -8.15 -32.05
CA LEU A 275 2.47 -7.96 -31.58
C LEU A 275 1.44 -8.05 -32.73
N HIS A 276 0.19 -8.39 -32.41
CA HIS A 276 -0.89 -8.47 -33.39
C HIS A 276 -1.35 -7.10 -33.89
N GLN A 277 -1.18 -6.05 -33.07
CA GLN A 277 -1.57 -4.68 -33.41
C GLN A 277 -0.38 -3.74 -33.51
N LYS A 278 -0.62 -2.57 -34.12
CA LYS A 278 0.39 -1.52 -34.30
C LYS A 278 0.17 -0.32 -33.39
N GLU A 279 -1.03 -0.14 -32.84
CA GLU A 279 -1.40 1.03 -32.04
C GLU A 279 -2.42 0.65 -30.94
N TYR A 280 -2.07 0.90 -29.68
CA TYR A 280 -2.88 0.63 -28.48
C TYR A 280 -3.39 1.92 -27.85
N ALA A 281 -4.58 1.85 -27.27
CA ALA A 281 -5.17 2.92 -26.48
C ALA A 281 -4.49 3.05 -25.10
N ALA A 282 -4.12 1.92 -24.50
CA ALA A 282 -3.32 1.91 -23.28
C ALA A 282 -2.40 0.70 -23.25
N ILE A 283 -1.23 0.88 -22.65
CA ILE A 283 -0.31 -0.18 -22.28
C ILE A 283 -0.19 -0.16 -20.76
N VAL A 284 -0.38 -1.31 -20.13
CA VAL A 284 -0.24 -1.49 -18.68
C VAL A 284 0.80 -2.55 -18.35
N SER A 285 1.44 -2.41 -17.19
CA SER A 285 2.38 -3.43 -16.71
C SER A 285 2.61 -3.37 -15.19
N ASN A 286 2.69 -4.53 -14.58
CA ASN A 286 3.43 -4.75 -13.34
C ASN A 286 4.79 -5.36 -13.72
N PRO A 287 5.78 -4.52 -14.10
CA PRO A 287 6.95 -4.99 -14.84
C PRO A 287 7.78 -6.00 -14.03
N PRO A 288 8.41 -7.00 -14.68
CA PRO A 288 9.15 -8.06 -14.00
C PRO A 288 10.47 -7.54 -13.41
N ILE A 289 10.40 -6.93 -12.23
CA ILE A 289 11.54 -6.26 -11.58
C ILE A 289 12.75 -7.21 -11.43
N ARG A 290 12.49 -8.49 -11.12
CA ARG A 290 13.51 -9.52 -10.95
C ARG A 290 14.30 -9.82 -12.23
N ALA A 291 13.74 -9.54 -13.41
CA ALA A 291 14.45 -9.66 -14.70
C ALA A 291 15.51 -8.57 -14.90
N GLY A 292 15.52 -7.56 -14.03
CA GLY A 292 16.54 -6.53 -13.96
C GLY A 292 16.19 -5.25 -14.72
N LYS A 293 16.91 -4.18 -14.37
CA LYS A 293 16.65 -2.80 -14.83
C LYS A 293 16.59 -2.64 -16.35
N LYS A 294 17.39 -3.43 -17.10
CA LYS A 294 17.41 -3.38 -18.57
C LYS A 294 16.07 -3.77 -19.18
N VAL A 295 15.44 -4.82 -18.66
CA VAL A 295 14.13 -5.31 -19.12
C VAL A 295 13.05 -4.28 -18.82
N VAL A 296 13.02 -3.75 -17.59
CA VAL A 296 12.08 -2.69 -17.19
C VAL A 296 12.24 -1.46 -18.08
N HIS A 297 13.47 -0.97 -18.30
CA HIS A 297 13.72 0.18 -19.17
C HIS A 297 13.30 -0.08 -20.62
N GLN A 298 13.44 -1.31 -21.11
CA GLN A 298 13.04 -1.68 -22.46
C GLN A 298 11.51 -1.64 -22.61
N ILE A 299 10.77 -2.22 -21.67
CA ILE A 299 9.29 -2.11 -21.61
C ILE A 299 8.87 -0.64 -21.67
N LEU A 300 9.52 0.24 -20.88
CA LEU A 300 9.18 1.67 -20.86
C LEU A 300 9.53 2.41 -22.16
N SER A 301 10.68 2.10 -22.78
CA SER A 301 11.18 2.86 -23.93
C SER A 301 10.49 2.46 -25.24
N ASP A 302 10.26 1.15 -25.41
CA ASP A 302 9.77 0.60 -26.68
C ASP A 302 8.24 0.74 -26.83
N ALA A 303 7.55 1.24 -25.79
CA ALA A 303 6.10 1.47 -25.77
C ALA A 303 5.65 2.69 -26.60
N GLU A 304 6.46 3.76 -26.69
CA GLU A 304 6.09 5.01 -27.40
C GLU A 304 5.56 4.81 -28.83
N PRO A 305 6.23 4.04 -29.72
CA PRO A 305 5.75 3.86 -31.09
C PRO A 305 4.47 3.02 -31.21
N LEU A 306 4.04 2.36 -30.13
CA LEU A 306 2.87 1.49 -30.08
C LEU A 306 1.63 2.20 -29.54
N LEU A 307 1.72 3.45 -29.11
CA LEU A 307 0.61 4.17 -28.51
C LEU A 307 -0.12 5.02 -29.56
N LYS A 308 -1.46 4.95 -29.56
CA LYS A 308 -2.31 5.87 -30.32
C LYS A 308 -2.09 7.31 -29.87
N ASP A 309 -2.59 8.26 -30.66
CA ASP A 309 -2.66 9.65 -30.20
C ASP A 309 -3.57 9.73 -28.96
N GLY A 310 -3.06 10.35 -27.89
CA GLY A 310 -3.69 10.34 -26.57
C GLY A 310 -3.62 9.00 -25.80
N GLY A 311 -2.96 7.97 -26.34
CA GLY A 311 -2.77 6.70 -25.62
C GLY A 311 -1.97 6.88 -24.34
N THR A 312 -1.99 5.89 -23.44
CA THR A 312 -1.27 5.96 -22.15
C THR A 312 -0.40 4.73 -21.90
N LEU A 313 0.73 4.92 -21.20
CA LEU A 313 1.50 3.87 -20.55
C LEU A 313 1.35 4.04 -19.04
N THR A 314 0.85 3.01 -18.36
CA THR A 314 0.69 2.99 -16.89
C THR A 314 1.43 1.79 -16.30
N ILE A 315 2.32 2.03 -15.34
CA ILE A 315 3.02 0.96 -14.63
C ILE A 315 2.79 1.06 -13.12
N VAL A 316 2.87 -0.08 -12.43
CA VAL A 316 2.93 -0.13 -10.97
C VAL A 316 4.28 -0.65 -10.53
N ILE A 317 4.94 0.05 -9.60
CA ILE A 317 6.28 -0.34 -9.13
C ILE A 317 6.48 0.06 -7.68
N GLN A 318 7.09 -0.82 -6.89
CA GLN A 318 7.40 -0.50 -5.51
C GLN A 318 8.54 0.53 -5.42
N LYS A 319 8.43 1.52 -4.52
CA LYS A 319 9.43 2.58 -4.33
C LYS A 319 10.85 2.02 -4.18
N LYS A 320 11.02 0.97 -3.37
CA LYS A 320 12.30 0.29 -3.12
C LYS A 320 12.85 -0.50 -4.32
N GLN A 321 11.99 -0.83 -5.29
CA GLN A 321 12.35 -1.59 -6.49
C GLN A 321 12.74 -0.70 -7.68
N GLY A 322 12.70 0.63 -7.51
CA GLY A 322 13.20 1.57 -8.51
C GLY A 322 12.17 2.50 -9.13
N ALA A 323 11.04 2.78 -8.45
CA ALA A 323 10.03 3.73 -8.92
C ALA A 323 10.61 5.08 -9.38
N PRO A 324 11.57 5.73 -8.67
CA PRO A 324 12.18 6.97 -9.15
C PRO A 324 12.95 6.80 -10.47
N SER A 325 13.61 5.66 -10.67
CA SER A 325 14.33 5.36 -11.91
C SER A 325 13.38 5.11 -13.07
N ALA A 326 12.25 4.45 -12.82
CA ALA A 326 11.22 4.21 -13.83
C ALA A 326 10.55 5.53 -14.26
N LYS A 327 10.17 6.38 -13.28
CA LYS A 327 9.62 7.73 -13.55
C LYS A 327 10.56 8.56 -14.41
N SER A 328 11.83 8.65 -14.02
CA SER A 328 12.85 9.38 -14.79
C SER A 328 13.01 8.84 -16.21
N LYS A 329 12.90 7.51 -16.40
CA LYS A 329 12.95 6.92 -17.72
C LYS A 329 11.71 7.24 -18.56
N MET A 330 10.52 7.25 -17.95
CA MET A 330 9.29 7.67 -18.63
C MET A 330 9.33 9.16 -19.00
N GLU A 331 9.84 10.03 -18.12
CA GLU A 331 10.06 11.46 -18.45
C GLU A 331 11.02 11.64 -19.62
N GLU A 332 12.11 10.85 -19.68
CA GLU A 332 13.06 10.87 -20.80
C GLU A 332 12.41 10.45 -22.13
N VAL A 333 11.54 9.43 -22.11
CA VAL A 333 10.93 8.85 -23.31
C VAL A 333 9.71 9.65 -23.77
N PHE A 334 8.79 9.98 -22.87
CA PHE A 334 7.50 10.59 -23.18
C PHE A 334 7.48 12.11 -22.98
N GLY A 335 8.48 12.66 -22.28
CA GLY A 335 8.51 14.06 -21.85
C GLY A 335 7.74 14.35 -20.57
N ASN A 336 7.01 13.35 -20.05
CA ASN A 336 6.28 13.46 -18.80
C ASN A 336 6.06 12.10 -18.12
N ALA A 337 5.95 12.12 -16.79
CA ALA A 337 5.50 10.99 -16.00
C ALA A 337 4.91 11.48 -14.67
N GLU A 338 3.68 11.07 -14.39
CA GLU A 338 2.94 11.41 -13.18
C GLU A 338 2.84 10.21 -12.27
N ILE A 339 2.87 10.44 -10.95
CA ILE A 339 2.52 9.41 -9.97
C ILE A 339 1.03 9.58 -9.66
N VAL A 340 0.20 8.72 -10.25
CA VAL A 340 -1.26 8.80 -10.17
C VAL A 340 -1.79 8.35 -8.80
N ALA A 341 -1.12 7.35 -8.21
CA ALA A 341 -1.48 6.85 -6.89
C ALA A 341 -0.25 6.29 -6.15
N LYS A 342 -0.37 6.23 -4.83
CA LYS A 342 0.62 5.63 -3.94
C LYS A 342 -0.11 4.79 -2.89
N ASP A 343 0.19 3.50 -2.83
CA ASP A 343 -0.40 2.62 -1.82
C ASP A 343 0.63 1.59 -1.31
N LYS A 344 0.78 1.48 0.01
CA LYS A 344 1.75 0.61 0.73
C LYS A 344 3.13 0.52 0.07
N GLY A 345 3.62 1.64 -0.44
CA GLY A 345 4.93 1.77 -1.09
C GLY A 345 4.96 1.39 -2.58
N TYR A 346 3.86 0.96 -3.18
CA TYR A 346 3.66 0.84 -4.62
C TYR A 346 3.22 2.18 -5.22
N TYR A 347 3.89 2.59 -6.29
CA TYR A 347 3.62 3.84 -7.01
C TYR A 347 3.06 3.46 -8.37
N ILE A 348 1.89 4.01 -8.70
CA ILE A 348 1.35 3.95 -10.06
C ILE A 348 1.93 5.13 -10.82
N ILE A 349 2.70 4.86 -11.86
CA ILE A 349 3.33 5.88 -12.70
C ILE A 349 2.68 5.80 -14.07
N ARG A 350 2.09 6.91 -14.52
CA ARG A 350 1.45 7.02 -15.82
C ARG A 350 2.13 8.10 -16.64
N MET A 351 2.26 7.91 -17.95
CA MET A 351 2.55 9.03 -18.84
C MET A 351 1.28 9.91 -18.93
N GLY A 352 1.35 11.15 -18.46
CA GLY A 352 0.16 11.99 -18.31
C GLY A 352 -0.51 12.27 -19.66
N GLY A 353 -1.76 11.84 -19.79
CA GLY A 353 -2.69 12.21 -20.87
C GLY A 353 -3.34 13.57 -20.58
N GLY A 354 -3.91 14.23 -21.60
CA GLY A 354 -4.82 15.38 -21.50
C GLY A 354 -4.34 16.63 -20.74
N ASP A 355 -4.35 16.61 -19.42
CA ASP A 355 -4.25 17.81 -18.57
C ASP A 355 -2.88 18.49 -18.64
N MET A 356 -1.81 17.71 -18.71
CA MET A 356 -0.47 18.25 -18.91
C MET A 356 -0.29 18.84 -20.32
N GLN A 357 -1.05 18.33 -21.31
CA GLN A 357 -1.13 18.95 -22.62
C GLN A 357 -1.86 20.29 -22.52
N VAL A 358 -3.01 20.39 -21.85
CA VAL A 358 -3.75 21.65 -21.67
C VAL A 358 -2.88 22.75 -21.05
N ILE A 359 -2.15 22.45 -19.96
CA ILE A 359 -1.22 23.40 -19.33
C ILE A 359 -0.14 23.85 -20.33
N ARG A 360 0.42 22.90 -21.09
CA ARG A 360 1.46 23.20 -22.09
C ARG A 360 0.92 24.01 -23.27
N LEU A 361 -0.32 23.77 -23.71
CA LEU A 361 -1.01 24.56 -24.74
C LEU A 361 -1.22 26.00 -24.25
N LEU A 362 -1.69 26.18 -23.01
CA LEU A 362 -1.86 27.50 -22.38
C LEU A 362 -0.52 28.23 -22.28
N GLN A 363 0.51 27.59 -21.73
CA GLN A 363 1.85 28.17 -21.62
C GLN A 363 2.46 28.51 -22.98
N THR A 364 2.30 27.64 -23.99
CA THR A 364 2.75 27.91 -25.36
C THR A 364 2.07 29.16 -25.91
N THR A 365 0.75 29.27 -25.74
CA THR A 365 -0.04 30.45 -26.17
C THR A 365 0.48 31.73 -25.53
N LEU A 366 0.68 31.72 -24.21
CA LEU A 366 1.18 32.86 -23.44
C LEU A 366 2.61 33.27 -23.84
N ILE A 367 3.48 32.29 -24.10
CA ILE A 367 4.84 32.54 -24.59
C ILE A 367 4.78 33.22 -25.96
N LEU A 368 3.95 32.72 -26.88
CA LEU A 368 3.83 33.27 -28.24
C LEU A 368 3.21 34.68 -28.25
N LEU A 369 2.22 34.94 -27.39
CA LEU A 369 1.66 36.28 -27.17
C LEU A 369 2.74 37.29 -26.73
N SER A 370 3.74 36.84 -25.97
CA SER A 370 4.81 37.72 -25.45
C SER A 370 6.02 37.86 -26.37
N ARG A 371 6.43 36.81 -27.09
CA ARG A 371 7.70 36.76 -27.84
C ARG A 371 7.54 36.85 -29.37
N LYS A 372 6.31 36.91 -29.90
CA LYS A 372 5.93 36.84 -31.33
C LYS A 372 6.31 35.53 -32.03
N GLN A 373 7.54 35.02 -31.84
CA GLN A 373 8.04 33.79 -32.43
C GLN A 373 9.06 33.11 -31.50
N VAL A 374 8.96 31.79 -31.34
CA VAL A 374 9.86 30.95 -30.53
C VAL A 374 10.18 29.66 -31.28
N THR A 375 11.38 29.09 -31.14
CA THR A 375 11.70 27.84 -31.85
C THR A 375 11.02 26.64 -31.17
N ALA A 376 10.62 25.63 -31.95
CA ALA A 376 10.08 24.38 -31.39
C ALA A 376 11.10 23.67 -30.48
N LYS A 377 12.41 23.87 -30.72
CA LYS A 377 13.48 23.36 -29.86
C LYS A 377 13.50 24.05 -28.50
N GLU A 378 13.32 25.36 -28.46
CA GLU A 378 13.28 26.13 -27.21
C GLU A 378 12.04 25.77 -26.37
N LEU A 379 10.87 25.60 -27.00
CA LEU A 379 9.68 25.11 -26.31
C LEU A 379 9.87 23.68 -25.78
N ALA A 380 10.49 22.80 -26.57
CA ALA A 380 10.81 21.43 -26.17
C ALA A 380 11.74 21.38 -24.96
N GLU A 381 12.84 22.15 -25.00
CA GLU A 381 13.77 22.29 -23.87
C GLU A 381 13.08 22.89 -22.63
N ARG A 382 12.16 23.86 -22.81
CA ARG A 382 11.45 24.50 -21.71
C ARG A 382 10.44 23.57 -21.02
N PHE A 383 9.65 22.84 -21.80
CA PHE A 383 8.62 21.94 -21.27
C PHE A 383 9.15 20.53 -21.00
N GLN A 384 10.44 20.29 -21.24
CA GLN A 384 11.08 18.98 -21.11
C GLN A 384 10.41 17.88 -21.95
N VAL A 385 9.93 18.25 -23.13
CA VAL A 385 9.29 17.33 -24.08
C VAL A 385 10.11 17.23 -25.37
N SER A 386 9.75 16.28 -26.24
CA SER A 386 10.36 16.19 -27.56
C SER A 386 9.91 17.35 -28.47
N VAL A 387 10.73 17.70 -29.47
CA VAL A 387 10.34 18.66 -30.52
C VAL A 387 9.09 18.19 -31.29
N ARG A 388 8.89 16.86 -31.38
CA ARG A 388 7.71 16.27 -32.02
C ARG A 388 6.44 16.55 -31.21
N THR A 389 6.53 16.51 -29.88
CA THR A 389 5.43 16.86 -28.96
C THR A 389 5.02 18.31 -29.16
N ILE A 390 5.97 19.24 -29.30
CA ILE A 390 5.67 20.65 -29.58
C ILE A 390 4.89 20.83 -30.89
N TYR A 391 5.25 20.12 -31.96
CA TYR A 391 4.48 20.21 -33.20
C TYR A 391 3.05 19.66 -33.05
N ARG A 392 2.86 18.59 -32.27
CA ARG A 392 1.51 18.12 -31.91
C ARG A 392 0.73 19.17 -31.11
N ASP A 393 1.38 19.87 -30.18
CA ASP A 393 0.74 20.95 -29.43
C ASP A 393 0.33 22.12 -30.33
N VAL A 394 1.16 22.46 -31.32
CA VAL A 394 0.84 23.48 -32.34
C VAL A 394 -0.38 23.07 -33.16
N ASP A 395 -0.47 21.80 -33.57
CA ASP A 395 -1.64 21.28 -34.28
C ASP A 395 -2.90 21.33 -33.39
N ALA A 396 -2.79 20.97 -32.11
CA ALA A 396 -3.88 21.03 -31.14
C ALA A 396 -4.38 22.47 -30.88
N LEU A 397 -3.46 23.43 -30.70
CA LEU A 397 -3.79 24.86 -30.58
C LEU A 397 -4.48 25.38 -31.85
N SER A 398 -3.99 25.01 -33.03
CA SER A 398 -4.59 25.39 -34.30
C SER A 398 -6.01 24.81 -34.46
N LEU A 399 -6.23 23.57 -34.02
CA LEU A 399 -7.56 22.94 -34.00
C LEU A 399 -8.50 23.60 -32.98
N ALA A 400 -7.97 24.12 -31.87
CA ALA A 400 -8.71 24.88 -30.87
C ALA A 400 -9.02 26.34 -31.29
N GLY A 401 -8.63 26.74 -32.50
CA GLY A 401 -8.90 28.08 -33.04
C GLY A 401 -7.89 29.16 -32.63
N VAL A 402 -6.78 28.80 -31.99
CA VAL A 402 -5.64 29.70 -31.77
C VAL A 402 -4.82 29.74 -33.06
N PRO A 403 -4.64 30.90 -33.72
CA PRO A 403 -3.97 31.00 -35.01
C PRO A 403 -2.44 30.92 -34.85
N VAL A 404 -1.97 29.76 -34.41
CA VAL A 404 -0.55 29.42 -34.28
C VAL A 404 -0.06 28.70 -35.53
N TYR A 405 1.14 29.05 -35.96
CA TYR A 405 1.75 28.50 -37.16
C TYR A 405 3.21 28.14 -36.88
N ALA A 406 3.78 27.25 -37.69
CA ALA A 406 5.19 26.88 -37.60
C ALA A 406 5.87 26.95 -38.96
N ASN A 407 6.97 27.71 -39.05
CA ASN A 407 7.82 27.75 -40.24
C ASN A 407 9.07 26.89 -40.03
N LYS A 408 9.43 26.09 -41.04
CA LYS A 408 10.71 25.34 -41.06
C LYS A 408 11.85 26.22 -41.60
N GLY A 409 13.08 25.98 -41.14
CA GLY A 409 14.29 26.62 -41.67
C GLY A 409 15.12 27.36 -40.62
N ARG A 410 16.19 28.02 -41.06
CA ARG A 410 17.18 28.69 -40.18
C ARG A 410 16.59 29.83 -39.34
N ASN A 411 15.52 30.47 -39.84
CA ASN A 411 14.73 31.48 -39.14
C ASN A 411 13.30 30.98 -38.86
N GLY A 412 13.12 29.65 -38.86
CA GLY A 412 11.87 29.00 -38.55
C GLY A 412 11.54 29.10 -37.06
N GLY A 413 10.28 28.85 -36.73
CA GLY A 413 9.77 28.91 -35.37
C GLY A 413 8.26 28.77 -35.36
N VAL A 414 7.72 28.56 -34.16
CA VAL A 414 6.31 28.63 -33.83
C VAL A 414 5.98 30.10 -33.55
N PHE A 415 4.91 30.62 -34.16
CA PHE A 415 4.50 32.02 -34.06
C PHE A 415 2.97 32.12 -34.04
N LEU A 416 2.45 33.18 -33.40
CA LEU A 416 1.04 33.53 -33.40
C LEU A 416 0.78 34.57 -34.49
N ASP A 417 -0.37 34.52 -35.17
CA ASP A 417 -0.76 35.56 -36.13
C ASP A 417 -0.71 36.94 -35.46
N ASP A 418 -0.04 37.91 -36.09
CA ASP A 418 0.09 39.29 -35.58
C ASP A 418 -1.29 39.98 -35.40
N ALA A 419 -2.34 39.52 -36.08
CA ALA A 419 -3.70 40.04 -35.94
C ALA A 419 -4.46 39.49 -34.73
N TYR A 420 -3.92 38.49 -34.02
CA TYR A 420 -4.59 37.90 -32.87
C TYR A 420 -4.36 38.72 -31.60
N HIS A 421 -5.44 39.33 -31.10
CA HIS A 421 -5.46 40.06 -29.83
C HIS A 421 -6.52 39.44 -28.91
N VAL A 422 -6.15 39.17 -27.65
CA VAL A 422 -7.13 38.81 -26.61
C VAL A 422 -7.91 40.07 -26.25
N SER A 423 -9.21 40.10 -26.58
CA SER A 423 -10.08 41.22 -26.24
C SER A 423 -10.33 41.23 -24.72
N ASN A 424 -9.88 42.28 -24.02
CA ASN A 424 -10.17 42.52 -22.59
C ASN A 424 -11.67 42.60 -22.26
N ALA A 425 -12.56 42.68 -23.25
CA ALA A 425 -13.99 42.91 -23.04
C ALA A 425 -14.80 41.65 -22.66
N LEU A 426 -14.17 40.49 -22.48
CA LEU A 426 -14.89 39.20 -22.34
C LEU A 426 -14.73 38.48 -21.00
N ILE A 427 -13.87 38.94 -20.09
CA ILE A 427 -13.64 38.26 -18.80
C ILE A 427 -14.20 39.13 -17.66
N ASP A 428 -15.24 38.65 -16.98
CA ASP A 428 -15.82 39.36 -15.84
C ASP A 428 -14.95 39.24 -14.57
N LYS A 429 -15.37 39.89 -13.48
CA LYS A 429 -14.60 39.92 -12.22
C LYS A 429 -14.49 38.52 -11.59
N ALA A 430 -15.54 37.70 -11.68
CA ALA A 430 -15.53 36.35 -11.12
C ALA A 430 -14.60 35.44 -11.93
N GLU A 431 -14.66 35.51 -13.26
CA GLU A 431 -13.76 34.77 -14.15
C GLU A 431 -12.29 35.20 -13.98
N GLN A 432 -12.04 36.48 -13.64
CA GLN A 432 -10.69 36.97 -13.28
C GLN A 432 -10.17 36.35 -11.99
N ASP A 433 -11.02 36.25 -10.97
CA ASP A 433 -10.67 35.68 -9.66
C ASP A 433 -10.41 34.17 -9.78
N ASP A 434 -11.23 33.44 -10.56
CA ASP A 434 -11.06 32.02 -10.87
C ASP A 434 -9.75 31.75 -11.62
N LEU A 435 -9.42 32.60 -12.61
CA LEU A 435 -8.18 32.48 -13.36
C LEU A 435 -6.96 32.77 -12.49
N PHE A 436 -7.02 33.76 -11.60
CA PHE A 436 -5.95 34.06 -10.65
C PHE A 436 -5.71 32.87 -9.70
N LEU A 437 -6.79 32.30 -9.15
CA LEU A 437 -6.73 31.13 -8.29
C LEU A 437 -6.11 29.94 -9.03
N ALA A 438 -6.55 29.65 -10.25
CA ALA A 438 -6.00 28.56 -11.06
C ALA A 438 -4.49 28.74 -11.32
N LEU A 439 -4.04 29.96 -11.64
CA LEU A 439 -2.62 30.26 -11.86
C LEU A 439 -1.78 30.15 -10.58
N HIS A 440 -2.34 30.55 -9.43
CA HIS A 440 -1.69 30.38 -8.13
C HIS A 440 -1.61 28.91 -7.73
N LEU A 441 -2.68 28.15 -7.93
CA LEU A 441 -2.70 26.70 -7.68
C LEU A 441 -1.64 26.01 -8.53
N LEU A 442 -1.59 26.28 -9.84
CA LEU A 442 -0.57 25.74 -10.73
C LEU A 442 0.87 26.05 -10.25
N GLN A 443 1.09 27.22 -9.65
CA GLN A 443 2.38 27.58 -9.07
C GLN A 443 2.66 26.86 -7.75
N SER A 444 1.66 26.77 -6.86
CA SER A 444 1.82 26.19 -5.52
C SER A 444 2.04 24.68 -5.56
N VAL A 445 1.38 23.97 -6.49
CA VAL A 445 1.66 22.54 -6.75
C VAL A 445 2.90 22.30 -7.62
N GLY A 446 3.59 23.35 -8.07
CA GLY A 446 4.80 23.24 -8.89
C GLY A 446 4.57 22.73 -10.31
N LEU A 447 3.32 22.78 -10.79
CA LEU A 447 2.94 22.35 -12.15
C LEU A 447 3.31 23.41 -13.22
N ALA A 448 3.40 24.69 -12.84
CA ALA A 448 3.83 25.76 -13.74
C ALA A 448 4.53 26.90 -13.00
N ASP A 449 5.61 27.45 -13.59
CA ASP A 449 6.14 28.75 -13.19
C ASP A 449 5.28 29.86 -13.81
N THR A 450 4.30 30.34 -13.04
CA THR A 450 3.36 31.39 -13.45
C THR A 450 3.79 32.78 -12.97
N GLU A 451 4.96 32.95 -12.34
CA GLU A 451 5.33 34.21 -11.67
C GLU A 451 5.36 35.41 -12.64
N GLU A 452 5.96 35.24 -13.83
CA GLU A 452 6.02 36.29 -14.85
C GLU A 452 4.63 36.63 -15.42
N LEU A 453 3.76 35.61 -15.54
CA LEU A 453 2.39 35.79 -16.01
C LEU A 453 1.54 36.51 -14.96
N LEU A 454 1.65 36.09 -13.70
CA LEU A 454 0.98 36.73 -12.58
C LEU A 454 1.41 38.20 -12.46
N LYS A 455 2.70 38.51 -12.64
CA LYS A 455 3.19 39.90 -12.72
C LYS A 455 2.57 40.66 -13.88
N LYS A 456 2.54 40.10 -15.10
CA LYS A 456 1.94 40.77 -16.27
C LYS A 456 0.45 40.97 -16.10
N MET A 457 -0.29 39.97 -15.64
CA MET A 457 -1.72 40.09 -15.40
C MET A 457 -2.03 41.03 -14.24
N GLY A 458 -1.19 41.07 -13.20
CA GLY A 458 -1.23 42.07 -12.13
C GLY A 458 -1.00 43.51 -12.59
N THR A 459 -0.50 43.74 -13.82
CA THR A 459 -0.46 45.10 -14.42
C THR A 459 -1.75 45.49 -15.13
N VAL A 460 -2.60 44.52 -15.48
CA VAL A 460 -3.88 44.72 -16.18
C VAL A 460 -5.04 44.66 -15.20
N TYR A 461 -4.94 43.81 -14.18
CA TYR A 461 -5.93 43.56 -13.14
C TYR A 461 -5.31 43.84 -11.78
N ASP A 462 -6.02 44.58 -10.92
CA ASP A 462 -5.53 44.94 -9.60
C ASP A 462 -5.65 43.75 -8.63
N TRP A 463 -4.64 42.88 -8.65
CA TRP A 463 -4.51 41.68 -7.80
C TRP A 463 -3.68 41.93 -6.53
N SER A 464 -3.38 43.19 -6.22
CA SER A 464 -2.25 43.58 -5.39
C SER A 464 -2.38 43.35 -3.88
N GLU A 465 -3.34 42.55 -3.40
CA GLU A 465 -3.53 42.34 -1.95
C GLU A 465 -3.67 40.88 -1.48
N TRP A 466 -3.90 39.87 -2.32
CA TRP A 466 -4.55 38.64 -1.83
C TRP A 466 -3.70 37.35 -1.92
N LEU A 467 -3.38 36.82 -0.73
CA LEU A 467 -3.48 35.40 -0.30
C LEU A 467 -2.48 34.36 -0.89
N GLU A 468 -1.47 33.98 -0.09
CA GLU A 468 -0.66 32.75 -0.24
C GLU A 468 -1.55 31.56 0.20
N VAL A 469 -2.32 30.98 -0.73
CA VAL A 469 -3.29 29.91 -0.49
C VAL A 469 -2.79 28.59 -1.06
N ASP A 470 -2.61 27.62 -0.18
CA ASP A 470 -2.79 26.21 -0.53
C ASP A 470 -4.23 25.83 -0.06
N LEU A 471 -4.95 25.00 -0.80
CA LEU A 471 -6.34 24.62 -0.49
C LEU A 471 -6.47 23.15 -0.83
N SER A 472 -5.98 22.30 0.06
CA SER A 472 -6.36 20.90 0.09
C SER A 472 -6.50 20.47 1.55
N GLN A 473 -7.72 20.03 1.88
CA GLN A 473 -8.13 19.36 3.12
C GLN A 473 -7.95 20.13 4.43
N THR A 474 -9.05 20.64 4.99
CA THR A 474 -9.23 20.71 6.45
C THR A 474 -10.71 20.97 6.77
N GLU A 475 -11.21 20.27 7.79
CA GLU A 475 -12.53 20.44 8.44
C GLU A 475 -12.65 21.77 9.21
N ILE A 476 -12.07 22.87 8.72
CA ILE A 476 -12.25 24.17 9.33
C ILE A 476 -13.67 24.64 8.95
N THR A 477 -14.54 24.78 9.94
CA THR A 477 -15.88 25.34 9.73
C THR A 477 -15.78 26.68 9.00
N SER A 478 -16.69 26.91 8.03
CA SER A 478 -16.68 28.13 7.21
C SER A 478 -16.64 29.42 8.05
N GLN A 479 -17.21 29.41 9.26
CA GLN A 479 -17.13 30.53 10.21
C GLN A 479 -15.72 30.78 10.76
N THR A 480 -14.97 29.72 11.08
CA THR A 480 -13.60 29.86 11.59
C THR A 480 -12.69 30.32 10.48
N PHE A 481 -12.87 29.78 9.27
CA PHE A 481 -12.17 30.24 8.08
C PHE A 481 -12.47 31.71 7.78
N GLU A 482 -13.74 32.14 7.80
CA GLU A 482 -14.09 33.55 7.59
C GLU A 482 -13.54 34.47 8.70
N LYS A 483 -13.47 34.03 9.96
CA LYS A 483 -12.82 34.82 11.02
C LYS A 483 -11.30 34.89 10.89
N ILE A 484 -10.66 33.80 10.45
CA ILE A 484 -9.22 33.79 10.17
C ILE A 484 -8.95 34.68 8.96
N LYS A 485 -9.78 34.60 7.93
CA LYS A 485 -9.77 35.50 6.77
C LYS A 485 -9.97 36.95 7.22
N GLU A 486 -10.96 37.27 8.05
CA GLU A 486 -11.17 38.61 8.62
C GLU A 486 -9.98 39.05 9.50
N ALA A 487 -9.38 38.14 10.27
CA ALA A 487 -8.18 38.40 11.05
C ALA A 487 -6.96 38.67 10.15
N LEU A 488 -6.82 37.96 9.03
CA LEU A 488 -5.77 38.15 8.03
C LEU A 488 -5.99 39.45 7.23
N PHE A 489 -7.25 39.82 6.96
CA PHE A 489 -7.64 41.02 6.22
C PHE A 489 -7.53 42.30 7.06
N ASN A 490 -7.89 42.25 8.35
CA ASN A 490 -7.99 43.44 9.21
C ASN A 490 -6.89 43.54 10.27
N HIS A 491 -6.18 42.44 10.56
CA HIS A 491 -5.20 42.35 11.64
C HIS A 491 -3.95 41.58 11.17
N SER A 492 -2.87 41.60 11.95
CA SER A 492 -1.55 41.14 11.48
C SER A 492 -1.12 39.72 11.91
N PRO A 493 -1.85 38.61 11.62
CA PRO A 493 -1.20 37.34 11.35
C PRO A 493 -0.65 37.37 9.91
N LYS A 494 0.66 37.22 9.73
CA LYS A 494 1.28 37.44 8.41
C LYS A 494 1.43 36.18 7.55
N ARG A 495 1.28 34.96 8.09
CA ARG A 495 1.47 33.74 7.29
C ARG A 495 0.69 32.53 7.77
N VAL A 496 0.07 31.84 6.82
CA VAL A 496 -0.45 30.48 6.96
C VAL A 496 0.46 29.57 6.14
N LEU A 497 0.84 28.42 6.68
CA LEU A 497 1.83 27.51 6.11
C LEU A 497 1.24 26.10 6.04
N TYR A 498 1.47 25.38 4.95
CA TYR A 498 1.12 23.97 4.84
C TYR A 498 2.38 23.11 4.84
N LYS A 499 2.47 22.15 5.78
CA LYS A 499 3.57 21.17 5.83
C LYS A 499 3.12 19.90 6.54
N TYR A 500 3.59 18.74 6.08
CA TYR A 500 3.24 17.43 6.68
C TYR A 500 1.72 17.22 6.81
N GLN A 501 0.97 17.53 5.74
CA GLN A 501 -0.50 17.43 5.70
C GLN A 501 -1.26 18.23 6.77
N THR A 502 -0.59 19.15 7.47
CA THR A 502 -1.20 20.01 8.47
C THR A 502 -0.96 21.48 8.12
N TRP A 503 -2.02 22.26 8.27
CA TRP A 503 -2.02 23.70 8.20
C TRP A 503 -1.49 24.32 9.50
N TYR A 504 -0.62 25.32 9.42
CA TYR A 504 -0.07 26.04 10.56
C TYR A 504 -0.27 27.55 10.40
N LEU A 505 -0.71 28.21 11.46
CA LEU A 505 -0.70 29.66 11.59
C LEU A 505 0.63 30.07 12.23
N LEU A 506 1.43 30.87 11.53
CA LEU A 506 2.58 31.54 12.13
C LEU A 506 2.10 32.82 12.81
N ALA A 507 2.09 32.81 14.15
CA ALA A 507 1.61 33.93 14.95
C ALA A 507 2.61 34.32 16.04
N TRP A 508 2.58 35.59 16.42
CA TRP A 508 3.35 36.09 17.55
C TRP A 508 2.63 35.74 18.86
N GLU A 509 3.22 34.86 19.66
CA GLU A 509 2.63 34.47 20.95
C GLU A 509 2.94 35.53 22.01
N LEU A 510 1.91 36.26 22.47
CA LEU A 510 2.07 37.39 23.40
C LEU A 510 2.68 37.00 24.76
N SER A 511 2.42 35.79 25.23
CA SER A 511 2.92 35.25 26.51
C SER A 511 4.43 35.00 26.48
N LYS A 512 4.95 34.45 25.38
CA LYS A 512 6.35 34.07 25.21
C LYS A 512 7.19 35.13 24.50
N ARG A 513 6.54 36.07 23.79
CA ARG A 513 7.19 37.09 22.94
C ARG A 513 8.11 36.47 21.89
N GLU A 514 7.63 35.41 21.25
CA GLU A 514 8.30 34.72 20.16
C GLU A 514 7.28 34.32 19.08
N TRP A 515 7.79 33.99 17.89
CA TRP A 515 6.97 33.44 16.81
C TRP A 515 6.75 31.96 17.04
N GLU A 516 5.49 31.54 17.05
CA GLU A 516 5.13 30.13 17.14
C GLU A 516 4.27 29.69 15.94
N LEU A 517 4.40 28.41 15.61
CA LEU A 517 3.54 27.72 14.65
C LEU A 517 2.43 27.01 15.40
N PHE A 518 1.19 27.44 15.18
CA PHE A 518 0.00 26.82 15.74
C PHE A 518 -0.68 25.98 14.65
N PRO A 519 -0.83 24.66 14.81
CA PRO A 519 -1.64 23.87 13.89
C PRO A 519 -3.04 24.47 13.82
N LEU A 520 -3.50 24.82 12.63
CA LEU A 520 -4.82 25.44 12.40
C LEU A 520 -5.95 24.57 12.95
N LYS A 521 -5.79 23.24 12.88
CA LYS A 521 -6.70 22.25 13.49
C LYS A 521 -6.88 22.39 15.01
N GLN A 522 -5.94 23.05 15.71
CA GLN A 522 -6.00 23.28 17.16
C GLN A 522 -6.68 24.61 17.54
N ILE A 523 -6.92 25.51 16.59
CA ILE A 523 -7.55 26.82 16.87
C ILE A 523 -9.06 26.62 17.03
N ARG A 524 -9.54 26.60 18.28
CA ARG A 524 -10.98 26.43 18.60
C ARG A 524 -11.82 27.68 18.40
N SER A 525 -11.23 28.86 18.57
CA SER A 525 -11.91 30.14 18.48
C SER A 525 -10.93 31.27 18.20
N VAL A 526 -11.33 32.24 17.39
CA VAL A 526 -10.55 33.46 17.12
C VAL A 526 -11.31 34.67 17.67
N VAL A 527 -10.58 35.54 18.38
CA VAL A 527 -11.08 36.82 18.91
C VAL A 527 -10.19 37.93 18.38
N LEU A 528 -10.77 38.84 17.60
CA LEU A 528 -10.05 40.01 17.09
C LEU A 528 -9.81 41.02 18.22
N LYS A 529 -8.59 41.56 18.27
CA LYS A 529 -8.19 42.66 19.14
C LYS A 529 -7.52 43.74 18.31
N GLU A 530 -7.27 44.90 18.90
CA GLU A 530 -6.53 45.96 18.21
C GLU A 530 -5.16 45.47 17.71
N PRO A 531 -4.72 45.90 16.52
CA PRO A 531 -3.47 45.47 15.94
C PRO A 531 -2.28 45.88 16.84
N ILE A 532 -1.35 44.95 17.03
CA ILE A 532 -0.09 45.19 17.72
C ILE A 532 1.03 44.92 16.70
N ASP A 533 2.07 45.76 16.70
CA ASP A 533 3.19 45.65 15.79
C ASP A 533 4.27 44.71 16.38
N TYR A 534 4.81 43.79 15.57
CA TYR A 534 5.84 42.83 15.99
C TYR A 534 6.89 42.63 14.88
N PRO A 535 8.18 42.45 15.24
CA PRO A 535 9.24 42.18 14.27
C PRO A 535 9.04 40.78 13.65
N PHE A 536 9.04 40.68 12.31
CA PHE A 536 8.88 39.40 11.60
C PHE A 536 10.19 38.58 11.66
N PRO A 537 10.16 37.24 11.76
CA PRO A 537 11.38 36.45 11.84
C PRO A 537 12.02 36.32 10.45
N GLU A 538 13.33 36.56 10.35
CA GLU A 538 14.11 36.25 9.13
C GLU A 538 14.51 34.77 9.04
N GLU A 539 14.46 34.04 10.16
CA GLU A 539 15.02 32.67 10.28
C GLU A 539 14.04 31.54 9.95
N VAL A 540 14.64 30.40 9.58
CA VAL A 540 13.98 29.14 9.21
C VAL A 540 13.05 28.66 10.32
N LEU A 541 11.79 28.46 9.97
CA LEU A 541 10.76 27.93 10.86
C LEU A 541 11.08 26.49 11.27
N ILE A 542 11.21 26.24 12.57
CA ILE A 542 11.32 24.89 13.14
C ILE A 542 9.90 24.34 13.30
N PHE A 543 9.57 23.30 12.53
CA PHE A 543 8.29 22.61 12.67
C PHE A 543 8.36 21.67 13.88
N PRO A 544 7.30 21.61 14.71
CA PRO A 544 7.26 20.70 15.84
C PRO A 544 7.49 19.25 15.38
N GLN A 545 8.38 18.52 16.04
CA GLN A 545 8.49 17.06 15.91
C GLN A 545 8.11 16.39 17.23
N LEU A 546 7.34 15.33 17.12
CA LEU A 546 6.92 14.46 18.20
C LEU A 546 8.03 13.45 18.50
N SER A 547 8.88 13.75 19.49
CA SER A 547 9.88 12.80 19.97
C SER A 547 9.24 11.78 20.93
N VAL A 548 9.38 10.49 20.65
CA VAL A 548 8.74 9.39 21.39
C VAL A 548 9.77 8.35 21.78
N HIS A 549 9.80 8.01 23.07
CA HIS A 549 10.59 6.93 23.63
C HIS A 549 9.76 5.66 23.65
N LEU A 550 10.25 4.61 23.00
CA LEU A 550 9.56 3.34 22.80
C LEU A 550 10.41 2.19 23.32
N ARG A 551 9.78 1.16 23.90
CA ARG A 551 10.41 -0.12 24.21
C ARG A 551 9.88 -1.18 23.27
N PHE A 552 10.78 -1.89 22.61
CA PHE A 552 10.47 -2.95 21.66
C PHE A 552 10.80 -4.30 22.29
N SER A 553 9.86 -5.25 22.22
CA SER A 553 10.02 -6.57 22.84
C SER A 553 11.15 -7.37 22.16
N LYS A 554 11.70 -8.36 22.89
CA LYS A 554 12.74 -9.25 22.34
C LYS A 554 12.31 -9.98 21.05
N ARG A 555 11.01 -10.19 20.81
CA ARG A 555 10.49 -10.88 19.62
C ARG A 555 10.78 -10.14 18.33
N ILE A 556 10.95 -8.82 18.39
CA ILE A 556 11.26 -7.97 17.23
C ILE A 556 12.69 -7.44 17.25
N ALA A 557 13.54 -7.93 18.15
CA ALA A 557 14.93 -7.52 18.26
C ALA A 557 15.73 -7.75 16.96
N TYR A 558 15.33 -8.71 16.12
CA TYR A 558 15.95 -8.93 14.81
C TYR A 558 15.67 -7.77 13.83
N LYS A 559 14.53 -7.07 13.94
CA LYS A 559 14.17 -5.90 13.10
C LYS A 559 15.05 -4.69 13.38
N LYS A 560 15.63 -4.60 14.58
CA LYS A 560 16.52 -3.52 15.05
C LYS A 560 17.55 -3.07 14.01
N TYR A 561 18.21 -4.02 13.36
CA TYR A 561 19.32 -3.72 12.43
C TYR A 561 18.88 -3.41 11.01
N ALA A 562 17.62 -3.67 10.66
CA ALA A 562 17.08 -3.40 9.32
C ALA A 562 16.14 -2.18 9.31
N GLU A 563 15.22 -2.12 10.28
CA GLU A 563 14.15 -1.11 10.34
C GLU A 563 14.52 0.09 11.22
N PHE A 564 15.41 -0.11 12.21
CA PHE A 564 15.75 0.92 13.19
C PHE A 564 17.18 1.45 13.08
N ALA A 565 17.94 1.03 12.07
CA ALA A 565 19.38 1.30 11.95
C ALA A 565 19.76 2.79 12.03
N ASP A 566 18.85 3.68 11.63
CA ASP A 566 19.05 5.13 11.63
C ASP A 566 18.71 5.81 12.97
N PHE A 567 18.20 5.07 13.96
CA PHE A 567 17.80 5.59 15.26
C PHE A 567 18.76 5.18 16.37
N ALA A 568 18.84 5.97 17.44
CA ALA A 568 19.57 5.57 18.63
C ALA A 568 18.69 4.63 19.48
N TRP A 569 19.24 3.47 19.85
CA TRP A 569 18.59 2.51 20.76
C TRP A 569 19.53 2.09 21.91
N THR A 570 18.96 1.51 22.96
CA THR A 570 19.67 0.92 24.11
C THR A 570 19.10 -0.47 24.37
N ASP A 571 19.96 -1.48 24.44
CA ASP A 571 19.56 -2.85 24.78
C ASP A 571 19.26 -2.99 26.29
N ASN A 572 18.19 -3.71 26.62
CA ASN A 572 17.81 -4.04 27.99
C ASN A 572 18.30 -5.45 28.37
N PRO A 573 18.43 -5.77 29.68
CA PRO A 573 18.89 -7.09 30.14
C PRO A 573 18.00 -8.29 29.74
N ASP A 574 16.75 -8.06 29.36
CA ASP A 574 15.76 -9.07 28.96
C ASP A 574 15.69 -9.27 27.43
N SER A 575 16.67 -8.73 26.69
CA SER A 575 16.75 -8.72 25.22
C SER A 575 15.69 -7.85 24.52
N SER A 576 14.90 -7.07 25.25
CA SER A 576 14.16 -5.95 24.67
C SER A 576 15.12 -4.78 24.37
N PHE A 577 14.68 -3.78 23.60
CA PHE A 577 15.47 -2.58 23.36
C PHE A 577 14.61 -1.32 23.39
N ASP A 578 15.17 -0.23 23.91
CA ASP A 578 14.52 1.08 23.97
C ASP A 578 15.05 1.95 22.84
N ALA A 579 14.21 2.64 22.07
CA ALA A 579 14.64 3.58 21.05
C ALA A 579 13.86 4.91 21.12
N THR A 580 14.49 5.99 20.65
CA THR A 580 13.82 7.30 20.54
C THR A 580 13.60 7.61 19.08
N LEU A 581 12.33 7.75 18.68
CA LEU A 581 11.91 8.05 17.32
C LEU A 581 11.29 9.44 17.27
N SER A 582 11.35 10.10 16.11
CA SER A 582 10.72 11.41 15.89
C SER A 582 9.67 11.29 14.79
N PHE A 583 8.46 11.74 15.07
CA PHE A 583 7.33 11.77 14.15
C PHE A 583 6.88 13.20 13.89
N THR A 584 6.23 13.44 12.77
CA THR A 584 5.70 14.77 12.41
C THR A 584 4.40 15.07 13.14
N GLU A 585 3.56 14.06 13.36
CA GLU A 585 2.35 14.16 14.14
C GLU A 585 2.02 12.85 14.86
N PHE A 586 0.99 12.89 15.71
CA PHE A 586 0.54 11.71 16.47
C PHE A 586 0.01 10.60 15.56
N ASP A 587 -0.61 10.94 14.44
CA ASP A 587 -1.19 9.94 13.52
C ASP A 587 -0.09 9.12 12.81
N ASP A 588 1.04 9.76 12.48
CA ASP A 588 2.22 9.06 11.94
C ASP A 588 2.83 8.12 12.97
N LEU A 589 2.93 8.56 14.22
CA LEU A 589 3.31 7.69 15.33
C LEU A 589 2.33 6.53 15.44
N TYR A 590 1.03 6.80 15.41
CA TYR A 590 0.01 5.78 15.59
C TYR A 590 0.06 4.71 14.49
N ARG A 591 0.15 5.13 13.22
CA ARG A 591 0.35 4.25 12.06
C ARG A 591 1.63 3.42 12.16
N PHE A 592 2.68 3.98 12.76
CA PHE A 592 3.92 3.24 13.01
C PHE A 592 3.78 2.20 14.13
N LEU A 593 3.03 2.52 15.18
CA LEU A 593 2.87 1.64 16.35
C LEU A 593 1.88 0.49 16.11
N ILE A 594 0.83 0.68 15.31
CA ILE A 594 -0.22 -0.33 15.09
C ILE A 594 0.35 -1.69 14.66
N PRO A 595 1.18 -1.81 13.60
CA PRO A 595 1.66 -3.10 13.11
C PRO A 595 2.56 -3.85 14.12
N LEU A 596 3.08 -3.13 15.12
CA LEU A 596 3.95 -3.71 16.14
C LEU A 596 3.14 -4.29 17.31
N GLY A 597 1.89 -3.87 17.49
CA GLY A 597 0.97 -4.37 18.51
C GLY A 597 1.61 -4.41 19.90
N LYS A 598 1.52 -5.58 20.57
CA LYS A 598 2.10 -5.84 21.90
C LYS A 598 3.64 -5.83 21.94
N ASN A 599 4.31 -5.77 20.80
CA ASN A 599 5.78 -5.74 20.74
C ASN A 599 6.35 -4.34 20.93
N VAL A 600 5.52 -3.30 21.09
CA VAL A 600 5.97 -1.94 21.37
C VAL A 600 5.23 -1.31 22.55
N GLU A 601 5.97 -0.70 23.46
CA GLU A 601 5.45 0.06 24.61
C GLU A 601 5.91 1.51 24.50
N ILE A 602 5.00 2.46 24.74
CA ILE A 602 5.36 3.89 24.81
C ILE A 602 5.90 4.19 26.20
N LEU A 603 7.21 4.45 26.30
CA LEU A 603 7.88 4.82 27.55
C LEU A 603 7.70 6.30 27.89
N GLY A 604 7.51 7.17 26.89
CA GLY A 604 7.20 8.58 27.08
C GLY A 604 7.29 9.39 25.78
N PRO A 605 6.88 10.67 25.77
CA PRO A 605 6.29 11.40 26.89
C PRO A 605 4.90 10.89 27.31
N ASP A 606 4.52 11.10 28.57
CA ASP A 606 3.30 10.52 29.15
C ASP A 606 2.02 10.98 28.46
N TRP A 607 1.97 12.22 27.96
CA TRP A 607 0.81 12.71 27.21
C TRP A 607 0.54 11.91 25.94
N ILE A 608 1.55 11.29 25.31
CA ILE A 608 1.34 10.40 24.15
C ILE A 608 0.77 9.07 24.60
N ARG A 609 1.25 8.56 25.74
CA ARG A 609 0.72 7.34 26.37
C ARG A 609 -0.74 7.54 26.77
N GLU A 610 -1.07 8.70 27.33
CA GLU A 610 -2.42 9.14 27.67
C GLU A 610 -3.25 9.36 26.42
N LYS A 611 -2.75 10.09 25.41
CA LYS A 611 -3.45 10.30 24.14
C LYS A 611 -3.73 9.00 23.38
N LYS A 612 -2.81 8.02 23.42
CA LYS A 612 -3.07 6.67 22.90
C LYS A 612 -4.21 6.00 23.65
N LYS A 613 -4.31 6.18 24.98
CA LYS A 613 -5.46 5.71 25.76
C LYS A 613 -6.74 6.49 25.46
N GLU A 614 -6.65 7.81 25.25
CA GLU A 614 -7.79 8.69 24.94
C GLU A 614 -8.31 8.49 23.51
N GLU A 615 -7.46 8.23 22.51
CA GLU A 615 -7.90 7.95 21.14
C GLU A 615 -8.35 6.50 20.96
N ILE A 616 -7.86 5.57 21.78
CA ILE A 616 -8.48 4.25 21.95
C ILE A 616 -9.80 4.37 22.78
N SER A 617 -10.00 5.48 23.49
CA SER A 617 -11.22 5.81 24.22
C SER A 617 -12.20 6.56 23.31
N MET A 618 -13.06 5.79 22.64
CA MET A 618 -14.31 6.16 21.96
C MET A 618 -14.58 7.67 21.82
N LYS A 619 -14.20 8.24 20.67
CA LYS A 619 -14.80 9.51 20.25
C LYS A 619 -16.24 9.25 19.83
N PHE A 620 -17.18 9.97 20.44
CA PHE A 620 -18.59 9.94 20.06
C PHE A 620 -18.88 11.01 19.02
N GLU A 621 -19.53 10.63 17.93
CA GLU A 621 -19.98 11.54 16.87
C GLU A 621 -21.50 11.46 16.73
N GLN A 622 -22.18 12.62 16.72
CA GLN A 622 -23.60 12.66 16.37
C GLN A 622 -23.73 12.66 14.85
N ILE A 623 -24.28 11.59 14.29
CA ILE A 623 -24.44 11.44 12.85
C ILE A 623 -25.93 11.47 12.46
N MET A 624 -26.17 11.84 11.20
CA MET A 624 -27.44 11.60 10.52
C MET A 624 -27.17 10.58 9.41
N LYS A 625 -27.68 9.35 9.55
CA LYS A 625 -27.59 8.35 8.50
C LYS A 625 -28.52 8.76 7.34
N PRO A 626 -28.06 8.79 6.08
CA PRO A 626 -28.94 9.05 4.96
C PRO A 626 -29.95 7.91 4.77
N ASP A 627 -31.02 8.20 4.04
CA ASP A 627 -31.94 7.19 3.56
C ASP A 627 -31.29 6.32 2.48
N GLN A 628 -31.56 5.01 2.52
CA GLN A 628 -30.91 4.04 1.63
C GLN A 628 -31.72 2.76 1.48
N TRP A 629 -31.53 2.05 0.37
CA TRP A 629 -32.07 0.70 0.23
C TRP A 629 -31.20 -0.30 0.98
N ILE A 630 -31.86 -1.29 1.60
CA ILE A 630 -31.21 -2.37 2.32
C ILE A 630 -31.61 -3.69 1.68
N LEU A 631 -30.64 -4.61 1.55
CA LEU A 631 -30.88 -6.04 1.37
C LEU A 631 -30.45 -6.74 2.66
N SER A 632 -31.33 -7.47 3.31
CA SER A 632 -31.04 -8.04 4.63
C SER A 632 -31.77 -9.35 4.90
N GLN A 633 -31.30 -10.06 5.92
CA GLN A 633 -32.03 -11.15 6.54
C GLN A 633 -32.16 -10.89 8.04
N THR A 634 -33.39 -11.05 8.57
CA THR A 634 -33.70 -10.86 10.00
C THR A 634 -33.81 -12.21 10.71
N PHE A 635 -33.35 -12.28 11.95
CA PHE A 635 -33.33 -13.48 12.77
C PHE A 635 -33.83 -13.20 14.19
N THR A 636 -34.36 -14.23 14.83
CA THR A 636 -34.55 -14.28 16.28
C THR A 636 -33.72 -15.43 16.82
N VAL A 637 -32.67 -15.11 17.57
CA VAL A 637 -31.64 -16.07 18.01
C VAL A 637 -31.37 -15.96 19.50
N LYS A 638 -30.69 -16.95 20.07
CA LYS A 638 -30.05 -16.80 21.38
C LYS A 638 -28.65 -16.22 21.23
N VAL A 639 -28.13 -15.63 22.30
CA VAL A 639 -26.76 -15.05 22.32
C VAL A 639 -25.68 -16.04 21.86
N GLU A 640 -25.81 -17.32 22.23
CA GLU A 640 -24.89 -18.41 21.87
C GLU A 640 -24.93 -18.79 20.38
N GLU A 641 -25.97 -18.37 19.66
CA GLU A 641 -26.18 -18.68 18.24
C GLU A 641 -25.67 -17.54 17.32
N ILE A 642 -25.41 -16.34 17.85
CA ILE A 642 -25.01 -15.15 17.06
C ILE A 642 -23.82 -15.43 16.12
N PRO A 643 -22.67 -15.99 16.59
CA PRO A 643 -21.51 -16.19 15.73
C PRO A 643 -21.78 -17.16 14.57
N GLN A 644 -22.75 -18.06 14.72
CA GLN A 644 -23.11 -19.07 13.72
C GLN A 644 -24.03 -18.49 12.63
N VAL A 645 -24.62 -17.31 12.86
CA VAL A 645 -25.57 -16.69 11.93
C VAL A 645 -24.93 -15.58 11.12
N ILE A 646 -24.10 -14.72 11.74
CA ILE A 646 -23.53 -13.52 11.09
C ILE A 646 -22.73 -13.90 9.83
N GLY A 647 -21.67 -14.70 9.99
CA GLY A 647 -20.75 -15.06 8.89
C GLY A 647 -21.45 -15.72 7.71
N PRO A 648 -22.21 -16.82 7.91
CA PRO A 648 -22.94 -17.47 6.82
C PRO A 648 -23.95 -16.56 6.11
N THR A 649 -24.58 -15.63 6.85
CA THR A 649 -25.54 -14.70 6.25
C THR A 649 -24.84 -13.64 5.39
N PHE A 650 -23.72 -13.07 5.85
CA PHE A 650 -22.94 -12.15 5.02
C PHE A 650 -22.45 -12.84 3.74
N MET A 651 -21.99 -14.08 3.83
CA MET A 651 -21.57 -14.86 2.65
C MET A 651 -22.72 -15.12 1.68
N LYS A 652 -23.91 -15.46 2.19
CA LYS A 652 -25.12 -15.70 1.39
C LYS A 652 -25.59 -14.43 0.68
N LEU A 653 -25.75 -13.33 1.42
CA LEU A 653 -26.17 -12.04 0.87
C LEU A 653 -25.12 -11.48 -0.10
N GLY A 654 -23.84 -11.49 0.28
CA GLY A 654 -22.73 -11.00 -0.54
C GLY A 654 -22.55 -11.79 -1.84
N GLY A 655 -22.69 -13.12 -1.78
CA GLY A 655 -22.67 -13.97 -2.98
C GLY A 655 -23.82 -13.64 -3.95
N PHE A 656 -25.02 -13.41 -3.44
CA PHE A 656 -26.17 -13.01 -4.25
C PHE A 656 -26.01 -11.60 -4.85
N ILE A 657 -25.52 -10.64 -4.07
CA ILE A 657 -25.19 -9.29 -4.54
C ILE A 657 -24.20 -9.34 -5.70
N GLN A 658 -23.14 -10.14 -5.56
CA GLN A 658 -22.13 -10.33 -6.59
C GLN A 658 -22.71 -11.02 -7.84
N GLU A 659 -23.55 -12.04 -7.68
CA GLU A 659 -24.20 -12.75 -8.78
C GLU A 659 -25.16 -11.85 -9.58
N GLN A 660 -25.90 -10.97 -8.89
CA GLN A 660 -26.88 -10.07 -9.51
C GLN A 660 -26.28 -8.73 -9.98
N GLY A 661 -25.02 -8.44 -9.67
CA GLY A 661 -24.38 -7.17 -10.00
C GLY A 661 -24.96 -5.96 -9.24
N ILE A 662 -25.45 -6.19 -8.02
CA ILE A 662 -26.06 -5.13 -7.20
C ILE A 662 -24.95 -4.26 -6.59
N GLN A 663 -25.08 -2.93 -6.72
CA GLN A 663 -24.11 -2.00 -6.15
C GLN A 663 -24.31 -1.85 -4.63
N ILE A 664 -23.25 -2.16 -3.86
CA ILE A 664 -23.18 -1.89 -2.42
C ILE A 664 -22.81 -0.40 -2.22
N LEU A 665 -23.54 0.30 -1.34
CA LEU A 665 -23.30 1.72 -1.04
C LEU A 665 -22.30 1.95 0.09
N SER A 666 -22.31 1.08 1.11
CA SER A 666 -21.45 1.23 2.29
C SER A 666 -21.22 -0.11 3.00
N THR A 667 -20.45 -0.08 4.09
CA THR A 667 -20.11 -1.25 4.90
C THR A 667 -21.36 -2.04 5.32
N PRO A 668 -21.34 -3.37 5.20
CA PRO A 668 -22.41 -4.23 5.71
C PRO A 668 -22.55 -4.09 7.23
N PHE A 669 -23.73 -4.38 7.75
CA PHE A 669 -24.02 -4.18 9.17
C PHE A 669 -24.68 -5.39 9.81
N VAL A 670 -24.54 -5.45 11.13
CA VAL A 670 -25.41 -6.21 12.01
C VAL A 670 -26.20 -5.23 12.87
N SER A 671 -27.51 -5.38 12.94
CA SER A 671 -28.37 -4.54 13.77
C SER A 671 -29.03 -5.38 14.85
N TYR A 672 -29.14 -4.83 16.05
CA TYR A 672 -29.91 -5.39 17.15
C TYR A 672 -31.10 -4.48 17.42
N LYS A 673 -32.32 -5.04 17.36
CA LYS A 673 -33.58 -4.25 17.30
C LYS A 673 -34.36 -4.17 18.60
N ASN A 674 -33.99 -4.97 19.60
CA ASN A 674 -34.74 -5.10 20.85
C ASN A 674 -33.86 -4.92 22.10
N MET A 675 -32.89 -4.01 22.03
CA MET A 675 -32.12 -3.61 23.21
C MET A 675 -33.01 -2.85 24.19
N ASP A 676 -32.83 -3.11 25.48
CA ASP A 676 -33.51 -2.35 26.53
C ASP A 676 -32.94 -0.92 26.68
N GLU A 677 -33.54 -0.12 27.56
CA GLU A 677 -33.12 1.28 27.80
C GLU A 677 -31.69 1.43 28.37
N ASN A 678 -31.05 0.32 28.75
CA ASN A 678 -29.68 0.23 29.23
C ASN A 678 -28.76 -0.53 28.25
N GLY A 679 -29.23 -0.94 27.07
CA GLY A 679 -28.42 -1.68 26.08
C GLY A 679 -28.33 -3.17 26.33
N GLY A 680 -29.08 -3.68 27.31
CA GLY A 680 -29.20 -5.10 27.56
C GLY A 680 -29.97 -5.78 26.43
N LEU A 681 -29.45 -6.92 25.98
CA LEU A 681 -30.17 -7.84 25.09
C LEU A 681 -30.83 -8.93 25.95
N ASP A 682 -32.05 -9.33 25.58
CA ASP A 682 -32.63 -10.57 26.11
C ASP A 682 -31.90 -11.75 25.47
N GLU A 683 -30.95 -12.34 26.21
CA GLU A 683 -30.09 -13.45 25.75
C GLU A 683 -30.85 -14.65 25.16
N LYS A 684 -32.15 -14.79 25.46
CA LYS A 684 -33.01 -15.87 24.94
C LYS A 684 -33.70 -15.52 23.62
N THR A 685 -33.83 -14.24 23.31
CA THR A 685 -34.67 -13.73 22.24
C THR A 685 -34.08 -12.43 21.71
N ILE A 686 -32.96 -12.54 20.98
CA ILE A 686 -32.28 -11.42 20.34
C ILE A 686 -32.84 -11.26 18.93
N GLU A 687 -33.43 -10.09 18.66
CA GLU A 687 -33.89 -9.72 17.32
C GLU A 687 -32.76 -9.02 16.58
N MET A 688 -32.19 -9.69 15.58
CA MET A 688 -31.05 -9.18 14.83
C MET A 688 -31.30 -9.15 13.31
N GLU A 689 -30.66 -8.23 12.62
CA GLU A 689 -30.67 -8.10 11.16
C GLU A 689 -29.24 -8.06 10.64
N VAL A 690 -28.94 -8.86 9.62
CA VAL A 690 -27.66 -8.80 8.89
C VAL A 690 -27.96 -8.26 7.51
N GLY A 691 -27.31 -7.17 7.10
CA GLY A 691 -27.70 -6.48 5.87
C GLY A 691 -26.60 -5.71 5.16
N PHE A 692 -26.86 -5.41 3.90
CA PHE A 692 -26.04 -4.61 3.01
C PHE A 692 -26.83 -3.37 2.55
N PRO A 693 -26.27 -2.17 2.70
CA PRO A 693 -26.76 -0.98 2.03
C PRO A 693 -26.52 -1.08 0.52
N VAL A 694 -27.56 -0.87 -0.28
CA VAL A 694 -27.55 -1.06 -1.75
C VAL A 694 -28.16 0.14 -2.47
N ALA A 695 -27.80 0.33 -3.73
CA ALA A 695 -28.20 1.52 -4.51
C ALA A 695 -29.71 1.56 -4.84
N GLU A 696 -30.36 0.41 -4.96
CA GLU A 696 -31.76 0.28 -5.40
C GLU A 696 -32.46 -0.94 -4.79
N GLU A 697 -33.79 -1.03 -4.99
CA GLU A 697 -34.62 -2.14 -4.50
C GLU A 697 -34.25 -3.47 -5.18
N VAL A 698 -33.99 -4.51 -4.36
CA VAL A 698 -33.65 -5.86 -4.84
C VAL A 698 -34.92 -6.71 -4.95
N LYS A 699 -35.54 -6.70 -6.13
CA LYS A 699 -36.86 -7.31 -6.39
C LYS A 699 -36.93 -8.83 -6.16
N ASN A 700 -35.81 -9.53 -6.27
CA ASN A 700 -35.72 -10.98 -6.12
C ASN A 700 -35.07 -11.42 -4.79
N ALA A 701 -35.00 -10.54 -3.79
CA ALA A 701 -34.46 -10.87 -2.46
C ALA A 701 -35.09 -12.12 -1.81
N ALA A 702 -36.37 -12.39 -2.10
CA ALA A 702 -37.08 -13.55 -1.58
C ALA A 702 -36.49 -14.91 -2.05
N GLU A 703 -35.74 -14.95 -3.16
CA GLU A 703 -35.08 -16.17 -3.67
C GLU A 703 -34.03 -16.69 -2.67
N ILE A 704 -33.49 -15.80 -1.84
CA ILE A 704 -32.51 -16.10 -0.81
C ILE A 704 -33.07 -15.86 0.59
N GLU A 705 -34.39 -16.00 0.79
CA GLU A 705 -35.04 -15.82 2.11
C GLU A 705 -34.67 -14.49 2.79
N SER A 706 -34.53 -13.43 1.99
CA SER A 706 -34.10 -12.10 2.42
C SER A 706 -35.13 -11.06 2.00
N ASP A 707 -35.08 -9.89 2.62
CA ASP A 707 -35.96 -8.77 2.35
C ASP A 707 -35.16 -7.60 1.76
N SER A 708 -35.80 -6.85 0.86
CA SER A 708 -35.30 -5.56 0.41
C SER A 708 -36.30 -4.46 0.77
N TYR A 709 -35.82 -3.42 1.45
CA TYR A 709 -36.67 -2.33 1.93
C TYR A 709 -35.90 -1.01 1.96
N PHE A 710 -36.65 0.09 2.00
CA PHE A 710 -36.09 1.44 2.09
C PHE A 710 -35.96 1.85 3.56
N LEU A 711 -34.74 2.06 4.04
CA LEU A 711 -34.45 2.51 5.40
C LEU A 711 -34.43 4.05 5.42
N PRO A 712 -35.35 4.71 6.15
CA PRO A 712 -35.37 6.16 6.26
C PRO A 712 -34.16 6.69 7.04
N SER A 713 -33.81 7.96 6.82
CA SER A 713 -32.75 8.64 7.57
C SER A 713 -33.03 8.62 9.08
N TYR A 714 -32.00 8.41 9.90
CA TYR A 714 -32.10 8.42 11.36
C TYR A 714 -30.91 9.13 12.01
N LYS A 715 -31.10 9.58 13.25
CA LYS A 715 -30.00 10.10 14.08
C LYS A 715 -29.40 8.94 14.86
N ALA A 716 -28.07 8.90 14.92
CA ALA A 716 -27.36 7.96 15.75
C ALA A 716 -26.15 8.61 16.39
N LEU A 717 -25.76 8.09 17.56
CA LEU A 717 -24.46 8.37 18.13
C LEU A 717 -23.52 7.27 17.64
N SER A 718 -22.45 7.64 16.94
CA SER A 718 -21.46 6.73 16.37
C SER A 718 -20.17 6.73 17.19
N ALA A 719 -19.53 5.58 17.32
CA ALA A 719 -18.23 5.43 17.96
C ALA A 719 -17.42 4.32 17.29
N LEU A 720 -16.12 4.53 17.11
CA LEU A 720 -15.20 3.46 16.78
C LEU A 720 -14.72 2.79 18.08
N TYR A 721 -14.93 1.49 18.18
CA TYR A 721 -14.41 0.64 19.22
C TYR A 721 -13.25 -0.18 18.68
N VAL A 722 -12.17 -0.30 19.46
CA VAL A 722 -11.04 -1.18 19.16
C VAL A 722 -10.82 -2.09 20.35
N GLY A 723 -11.08 -3.39 20.17
CA GLY A 723 -10.97 -4.35 21.26
C GLY A 723 -11.81 -5.60 21.04
N ARG A 724 -11.82 -6.47 22.05
CA ARG A 724 -12.56 -7.74 22.00
C ARG A 724 -14.06 -7.45 21.93
N TYR A 725 -14.76 -8.17 21.08
CA TYR A 725 -16.21 -8.08 20.95
C TYR A 725 -16.94 -8.32 22.29
N ASP A 726 -16.49 -9.33 23.05
CA ASP A 726 -17.03 -9.68 24.36
C ASP A 726 -16.98 -8.54 25.39
N ASP A 727 -16.09 -7.56 25.18
CA ASP A 727 -15.85 -6.43 26.08
C ASP A 727 -16.62 -5.16 25.66
N MET A 728 -17.50 -5.22 24.64
CA MET A 728 -18.26 -4.05 24.15
C MET A 728 -19.34 -3.52 25.11
N THR A 729 -19.56 -4.16 26.25
CA THR A 729 -20.56 -3.72 27.23
C THR A 729 -20.28 -2.31 27.77
N GLU A 730 -19.03 -2.01 28.13
CA GLU A 730 -18.65 -0.68 28.64
C GLU A 730 -18.83 0.44 27.60
N PRO A 731 -18.38 0.24 26.34
CA PRO A 731 -18.72 1.10 25.20
C PRO A 731 -20.19 1.48 25.06
N TYR A 732 -21.08 0.47 25.08
CA TYR A 732 -22.52 0.68 24.96
C TYR A 732 -23.05 1.60 26.06
N PHE A 733 -22.66 1.37 27.32
CA PHE A 733 -23.05 2.24 28.43
C PHE A 733 -22.54 3.67 28.27
N ALA A 734 -21.29 3.84 27.85
CA ALA A 734 -20.70 5.16 27.67
C ALA A 734 -21.42 5.98 26.58
N MET A 735 -21.76 5.34 25.46
CA MET A 735 -22.55 5.96 24.39
C MET A 735 -23.98 6.31 24.85
N MET A 736 -24.63 5.45 25.65
CA MET A 736 -25.96 5.74 26.18
C MET A 736 -25.98 6.90 27.17
N ASP A 737 -24.96 6.99 28.03
CA ASP A 737 -24.79 8.14 28.91
C ASP A 737 -24.56 9.42 28.11
N GLU A 738 -23.85 9.34 26.98
CA GLU A 738 -23.68 10.48 26.08
C GLU A 738 -25.00 10.87 25.38
N ILE A 739 -25.80 9.90 24.92
CA ILE A 739 -27.16 10.13 24.39
C ILE A 739 -28.02 10.87 25.43
N LYS A 740 -27.98 10.44 26.71
CA LYS A 740 -28.70 11.12 27.80
C LYS A 740 -28.20 12.55 28.01
N LYS A 741 -26.88 12.79 27.94
CA LYS A 741 -26.27 14.13 28.10
C LYS A 741 -26.70 15.10 26.99
N ILE A 742 -26.86 14.63 25.75
CA ILE A 742 -27.35 15.44 24.64
C ILE A 742 -28.89 15.56 24.62
N GLY A 743 -29.58 14.97 25.59
CA GLY A 743 -31.04 15.03 25.73
C GLY A 743 -31.79 14.10 24.78
N GLY A 744 -31.11 13.15 24.16
CA GLY A 744 -31.72 12.13 23.30
C GLY A 744 -32.27 10.94 24.09
N LYS A 745 -33.16 10.17 23.47
CA LYS A 745 -33.64 8.90 24.02
C LYS A 745 -33.23 7.76 23.10
N PHE A 746 -32.48 6.78 23.61
CA PHE A 746 -32.13 5.58 22.87
C PHE A 746 -33.39 4.84 22.38
N SER A 747 -33.42 4.46 21.10
CA SER A 747 -34.59 3.87 20.46
C SER A 747 -34.75 2.36 20.70
N GLY A 748 -33.71 1.70 21.22
CA GLY A 748 -33.63 0.24 21.31
C GLY A 748 -32.92 -0.42 20.12
N ILE A 749 -32.43 0.37 19.15
CA ILE A 749 -31.77 -0.12 17.92
C ILE A 749 -30.30 0.28 17.91
N SER A 750 -29.41 -0.71 17.78
CA SER A 750 -28.00 -0.48 17.46
C SER A 750 -27.64 -1.04 16.07
N TYR A 751 -26.61 -0.45 15.46
CA TYR A 751 -25.93 -0.97 14.28
C TYR A 751 -24.45 -1.15 14.60
N GLU A 752 -23.90 -2.27 14.16
CA GLU A 752 -22.48 -2.61 14.28
C GLU A 752 -21.90 -2.87 12.89
N TYR A 753 -20.73 -2.30 12.64
CA TYR A 753 -19.97 -2.47 11.40
C TYR A 753 -18.60 -3.01 11.76
N TYR A 754 -18.34 -4.28 11.44
CA TYR A 754 -17.04 -4.89 11.65
C TYR A 754 -16.09 -4.45 10.53
N LEU A 755 -15.05 -3.70 10.89
CA LEU A 755 -14.06 -3.16 9.95
C LEU A 755 -12.81 -4.04 9.86
N SER A 756 -12.64 -4.95 10.81
CA SER A 756 -11.51 -5.88 10.89
C SER A 756 -11.89 -7.26 10.41
N ASP A 757 -10.94 -7.91 9.75
CA ASP A 757 -11.01 -9.32 9.39
C ASP A 757 -10.83 -10.21 10.64
N GLU A 758 -11.29 -11.46 10.60
CA GLU A 758 -11.12 -12.46 11.66
C GLU A 758 -9.63 -12.74 11.98
N GLU A 759 -8.72 -12.42 11.05
CA GLU A 759 -7.27 -12.52 11.22
C GLU A 759 -6.66 -11.48 12.17
N ILE A 760 -7.37 -10.36 12.40
CA ILE A 760 -6.92 -9.32 13.34
C ILE A 760 -7.12 -9.86 14.77
N PRO A 761 -6.07 -9.83 15.63
CA PRO A 761 -6.20 -10.26 17.02
C PRO A 761 -7.40 -9.61 17.69
N GLU A 762 -8.19 -10.35 18.46
CA GLU A 762 -9.45 -9.86 19.05
C GLU A 762 -9.28 -8.53 19.80
N GLU A 763 -8.11 -8.26 20.39
CA GLU A 763 -7.84 -6.98 21.09
C GLU A 763 -7.62 -5.77 20.18
N GLN A 764 -7.55 -5.99 18.85
CA GLN A 764 -7.29 -4.99 17.82
C GLN A 764 -8.43 -4.90 16.80
N GLN A 765 -9.49 -5.70 16.98
CA GLN A 765 -10.63 -5.67 16.08
C GLN A 765 -11.35 -4.33 16.20
N GLU A 766 -11.58 -3.72 15.05
CA GLU A 766 -12.23 -2.43 14.90
C GLU A 766 -13.72 -2.64 14.56
N THR A 767 -14.59 -2.05 15.37
CA THR A 767 -16.05 -2.09 15.19
C THR A 767 -16.59 -0.68 15.30
N ILE A 768 -17.32 -0.19 14.28
CA ILE A 768 -18.14 1.01 14.44
C ILE A 768 -19.46 0.61 15.08
N MET A 769 -19.82 1.29 16.17
CA MET A 769 -21.08 1.13 16.89
C MET A 769 -21.92 2.39 16.65
N GLU A 770 -23.16 2.22 16.23
CA GLU A 770 -24.12 3.32 16.06
C GLU A 770 -25.38 3.03 16.91
N LEU A 771 -25.68 3.90 17.87
CA LEU A 771 -26.88 3.82 18.71
C LEU A 771 -27.90 4.84 18.25
N VAL A 772 -29.05 4.35 17.76
CA VAL A 772 -30.12 5.21 17.24
C VAL A 772 -30.83 5.91 18.41
N TYR A 773 -31.06 7.21 18.28
CA TYR A 773 -31.74 8.00 19.30
C TYR A 773 -32.73 9.01 18.72
N GLU A 774 -33.74 9.35 19.52
CA GLU A 774 -34.76 10.37 19.22
C GLU A 774 -34.48 11.71 19.90
#